data_AF-A0A2G5HGJ8-F1
#
_entry.id   AF-A0A2G5HGJ8-F1
#
_cell.length_a   1.000
_cell.length_b   1.000
_cell.length_c   1.000
_cell.angle_alpha   90.00
_cell.angle_beta   90.00
_cell.angle_gamma   90.00
#
_symmetry.space_group_name_H-M   'P 1'
#
loop_
_entity.id
_entity.type
_entity.pdbx_description
1 polymer ?
#
loop_
_entity_poly.entity_id
_entity_poly.type
_entity_poly.pdbx_seq_one_letter_code
_entity_poly.pdbx_strand_id
1 'polypeptide(L)'
;MQRVHDHLLLEEEFVENQERIRKAKTANEKSAPASGEGEDRNADERSRVDDMRGSPMGVGNLEELIDDDHAIVSSATGPEYYVSIMSFVDKDLLEPGASILLHHKSVSVVGVLTDDADPAVSVMKLDKAPTESYADIGGLETQIQEVREAVELPLLHPELYEEMGIKPPKGVILYGAPGTGKTLLAKAVANQTSATFLRIVGSELIQKYLGDGPRLVRQLFQVAAENAPSIVFIDEIDAIGTKRYESTSGGEREIQRTMLELLNQLDGFDDRGDVKVIMATNKIETLDPALIRPGRIDRKILFENPDQNTKKKIFTLHTGKMNLAEDVELDEFISQKDDLSGADIRAICSEAGLLALRERRMRVNMADFRAARESVLKTKTEGEPEGLYLYNEKQRLAERHLKFNIPALLEAAAKSIDRSKKDIKSFRKLAEGGFNRVFEVTMKDGFQVIARLPYPSTQPRLLATASEVATMDLVRKYGVPTPMVYGYSTDAKNEVGSEYILMERATGRCLGEVWYEISDKERVKVLGEIVKQEAKMFEIGFPAFGSVFGAADLPEHIGRVEVGTEAGGFCVGPDVSLKNWFGTRSQLGMPRGPALTAQQVLEDGARKEIAWLRAHGKPRLPFDRGYREMFSYDKVDPREHTASLEKFLKIAAYIVPEEDWLDKPVIRHPDLNPNNIFVDDNFNITSIIDWQHATILPLFLHAGIPVAFQNHGDPDSEELKKPELPSNLDELDEDDRKKDLELYRRRHTHFYYVGATATMLDLHYKAMAHDRGLFRKKMYQHAVEPWEGNSILLKANLVMLSKEWDMFATSSGSEDNDQKEISTCPISFDEQDAEETIGKMIEQEDIDRKMQILRDVIEISTDGWASHQRYDDAVAEANHIKVQALSYAESELGRKMTDDHRPFGDFDEEGQS
;
A
#
# COMPACT_ATOMS: atom_id res chain seq x y z
N MET A 1 30.22 39.11 11.77
CA MET A 1 30.10 38.21 12.94
C MET A 1 30.60 38.85 14.23
N GLN A 2 31.87 39.28 14.35
CA GLN A 2 32.36 39.93 15.60
C GLN A 2 31.52 41.14 16.04
N ARG A 3 31.23 42.10 15.15
CA ARG A 3 30.36 43.24 15.48
C ARG A 3 28.95 42.85 15.96
N VAL A 4 28.35 41.81 15.37
CA VAL A 4 27.00 41.35 15.76
C VAL A 4 27.05 40.73 17.15
N HIS A 5 28.10 39.96 17.44
CA HIS A 5 28.35 39.40 18.76
C HIS A 5 28.58 40.49 19.82
N ASP A 6 29.39 41.51 19.49
CA ASP A 6 29.65 42.63 20.40
C ASP A 6 28.38 43.44 20.69
N HIS A 7 27.51 43.63 19.69
CA HIS A 7 26.22 44.30 19.87
C HIS A 7 25.23 43.48 20.71
N LEU A 8 25.15 42.17 20.49
CA LEU A 8 24.32 41.26 21.31
C LEU A 8 24.78 41.25 22.77
N LEU A 9 26.09 41.17 23.01
CA LEU A 9 26.67 41.25 24.35
C LEU A 9 26.34 42.58 25.03
N LEU A 10 26.42 43.69 24.30
CA LEU A 10 26.04 45.01 24.79
C LEU A 10 24.55 45.08 25.14
N GLU A 11 23.67 44.49 24.33
CA GLU A 11 22.23 44.41 24.63
C GLU A 11 21.95 43.52 25.85
N GLU A 12 22.57 42.33 25.93
CA GLU A 12 22.43 41.43 27.08
C GLU A 12 22.91 42.11 28.38
N GLU A 13 24.10 42.72 28.37
CA GLU A 13 24.61 43.47 29.53
C GLU A 13 23.73 44.67 29.87
N PHE A 14 23.15 45.35 28.87
CA PHE A 14 22.25 46.48 29.10
C PHE A 14 20.94 46.04 29.76
N VAL A 15 20.34 44.95 29.29
CA VAL A 15 19.12 44.37 29.88
C VAL A 15 19.39 43.84 31.28
N GLU A 16 20.50 43.12 31.49
CA GLU A 16 20.89 42.68 32.83
C GLU A 16 21.11 43.86 33.80
N ASN A 17 21.76 44.92 33.34
CA ASN A 17 21.96 46.11 34.15
C ASN A 17 20.65 46.83 34.43
N GLN A 18 19.72 46.92 33.48
CA GLN A 18 18.38 47.46 33.72
C GLN A 18 17.62 46.63 34.77
N GLU A 19 17.66 45.30 34.70
CA GLU A 19 17.03 44.44 35.70
C GLU A 19 17.66 44.57 37.08
N ARG A 20 18.99 44.63 37.16
CA ARG A 20 19.72 44.86 38.42
C ARG A 20 19.37 46.21 39.02
N ILE A 21 19.27 47.25 38.21
CA ILE A 21 18.84 48.59 38.65
C ILE A 21 17.37 48.56 39.10
N ARG A 22 16.47 47.85 38.39
CA ARG A 22 15.06 47.71 38.77
C ARG A 22 14.90 46.95 40.10
N LYS A 23 15.67 45.87 40.30
CA LYS A 23 15.76 45.12 41.56
C LYS A 23 16.38 45.96 42.69
N ALA A 24 17.37 46.81 42.40
CA ALA A 24 17.97 47.72 43.36
C ALA A 24 17.03 48.88 43.75
N LYS A 25 16.25 49.41 42.81
CA LYS A 25 15.20 50.42 43.07
C LYS A 25 14.10 49.85 43.96
N THR A 26 13.57 48.68 43.63
CA THR A 26 12.57 47.97 44.47
C THR A 26 13.11 47.54 45.83
N ALA A 27 14.43 47.32 45.98
CA ALA A 27 15.08 47.07 47.27
C ALA A 27 15.29 48.36 48.10
N ASN A 28 15.66 49.48 47.46
CA ASN A 28 15.81 50.78 48.13
C ASN A 28 14.47 51.40 48.52
N GLU A 29 13.41 51.22 47.73
CA GLU A 29 12.04 51.66 48.05
C GLU A 29 11.47 50.99 49.30
N LYS A 30 11.92 49.78 49.65
CA LYS A 30 11.58 49.12 50.92
C LYS A 30 12.27 49.74 52.16
N SER A 31 13.14 50.74 52.00
CA SER A 31 13.96 51.30 53.09
C SER A 31 13.91 52.83 53.25
N ALA A 32 13.09 53.55 52.47
CA ALA A 32 12.90 55.00 52.59
C ALA A 32 11.44 55.36 52.92
N PRO A 33 11.16 56.32 53.83
CA PRO A 33 9.80 56.75 54.09
C PRO A 33 9.32 57.75 53.02
N ALA A 34 8.18 57.42 52.40
CA ALA A 34 7.16 58.28 51.78
C ALA A 34 7.59 59.56 51.04
N SER A 35 7.60 59.50 49.70
CA SER A 35 7.23 60.64 48.83
C SER A 35 6.93 60.22 47.38
N GLY A 36 5.91 59.37 47.19
CA GLY A 36 5.45 58.94 45.88
C GLY A 36 4.02 58.40 45.90
N GLU A 37 3.02 59.26 46.20
CA GLU A 37 1.62 58.86 46.41
C GLU A 37 0.88 58.27 45.18
N GLY A 38 1.52 58.20 44.01
CA GLY A 38 0.89 57.74 42.77
C GLY A 38 1.17 56.28 42.37
N GLU A 39 2.39 55.78 42.55
CA GLU A 39 2.78 54.43 42.10
C GLU A 39 2.42 53.34 43.12
N ASP A 40 2.50 53.65 44.43
CA ASP A 40 2.08 52.73 45.50
C ASP A 40 0.56 52.48 45.50
N ARG A 41 -0.26 53.49 45.16
CA ARG A 41 -1.72 53.31 45.04
C ARG A 41 -2.10 52.35 43.92
N ASN A 42 -1.45 52.45 42.77
CA ASN A 42 -1.71 51.54 41.65
C ASN A 42 -1.22 50.11 41.93
N ALA A 43 -0.13 49.95 42.68
CA ALA A 43 0.36 48.64 43.12
C ALA A 43 -0.58 48.03 44.16
N ASP A 44 -1.03 48.82 45.14
CA ASP A 44 -2.02 48.41 46.14
C ASP A 44 -3.39 48.08 45.51
N GLU A 45 -3.84 48.86 44.53
CA GLU A 45 -5.07 48.60 43.78
C GLU A 45 -4.96 47.32 42.95
N ARG A 46 -3.84 47.08 42.26
CA ARG A 46 -3.59 45.82 41.54
C ARG A 46 -3.56 44.62 42.48
N SER A 47 -2.91 44.74 43.64
CA SER A 47 -2.90 43.67 44.65
C SER A 47 -4.32 43.37 45.15
N ARG A 48 -5.15 44.40 45.37
CA ARG A 48 -6.55 44.21 45.77
C ARG A 48 -7.38 43.57 44.66
N VAL A 49 -7.15 43.92 43.40
CA VAL A 49 -7.81 43.30 42.24
C VAL A 49 -7.40 41.84 42.10
N ASP A 50 -6.13 41.50 42.31
CA ASP A 50 -5.65 40.11 42.30
C ASP A 50 -6.21 39.29 43.48
N ASP A 51 -6.35 39.89 44.66
CA ASP A 51 -7.06 39.27 45.79
C ASP A 51 -8.55 39.04 45.49
N MET A 52 -9.21 40.02 44.84
CA MET A 52 -10.60 39.89 44.37
C MET A 52 -10.75 38.84 43.27
N ARG A 53 -9.70 38.64 42.45
CA ARG A 53 -9.69 37.64 41.39
C ARG A 53 -9.68 36.21 41.90
N GLY A 54 -9.07 36.01 43.07
CA GLY A 54 -8.97 34.73 43.73
C GLY A 54 -8.10 33.72 42.98
N SER A 55 -7.61 32.72 43.70
CA SER A 55 -6.86 31.59 43.12
C SER A 55 -7.43 30.29 43.69
N PRO A 56 -7.81 29.30 42.85
CA PRO A 56 -7.68 29.26 41.39
C PRO A 56 -8.76 30.05 40.63
N MET A 57 -8.46 30.44 39.39
CA MET A 57 -9.44 30.97 38.43
C MET A 57 -9.91 29.81 37.56
N GLY A 58 -11.22 29.64 37.42
CA GLY A 58 -11.82 28.69 36.47
C GLY A 58 -11.90 29.30 35.07
N VAL A 59 -11.89 28.45 34.05
CA VAL A 59 -12.16 28.87 32.67
C VAL A 59 -13.59 28.46 32.31
N GLY A 60 -14.32 29.35 31.65
CA GLY A 60 -15.65 29.09 31.10
C GLY A 60 -15.88 29.90 29.83
N ASN A 61 -16.99 29.65 29.16
CA ASN A 61 -17.37 30.36 27.94
C ASN A 61 -18.55 31.30 28.23
N LEU A 62 -18.53 32.46 27.59
CA LEU A 62 -19.65 33.40 27.63
C LEU A 62 -20.73 32.93 26.64
N GLU A 63 -21.92 32.58 27.11
CA GLU A 63 -23.03 32.17 26.23
C GLU A 63 -23.79 33.40 25.73
N GLU A 64 -24.25 34.22 26.68
CA GLU A 64 -25.08 35.38 26.40
C GLU A 64 -24.86 36.49 27.43
N LEU A 65 -24.82 37.73 26.95
CA LEU A 65 -24.81 38.94 27.75
C LEU A 65 -26.26 39.40 27.98
N ILE A 66 -26.72 39.42 29.23
CA ILE A 66 -28.09 39.81 29.55
C ILE A 66 -28.18 41.32 29.76
N ASP A 67 -27.29 41.86 30.58
CA ASP A 67 -27.20 43.29 30.88
C ASP A 67 -25.76 43.70 31.16
N ASP A 68 -25.54 44.99 31.45
CA ASP A 68 -24.21 45.54 31.65
C ASP A 68 -23.44 44.87 32.81
N ASP A 69 -24.12 44.24 33.77
CA ASP A 69 -23.50 43.71 34.99
C ASP A 69 -23.69 42.19 35.16
N HIS A 70 -24.43 41.51 34.28
CA HIS A 70 -24.73 40.08 34.36
C HIS A 70 -24.66 39.37 33.01
N ALA A 71 -24.12 38.16 33.03
CA ALA A 71 -24.02 37.28 31.89
C ALA A 71 -24.37 35.83 32.25
N ILE A 72 -24.77 35.06 31.24
CA ILE A 72 -24.85 33.60 31.32
C ILE A 72 -23.52 33.02 30.87
N VAL A 73 -22.94 32.19 31.72
CA VAL A 73 -21.64 31.56 31.47
C VAL A 73 -21.76 30.05 31.60
N SER A 74 -21.12 29.30 30.70
CA SER A 74 -21.00 27.86 30.78
C SER A 74 -19.63 27.49 31.34
N SER A 75 -19.61 26.73 32.44
CA SER A 75 -18.36 26.19 32.97
C SER A 75 -18.01 24.89 32.25
N ALA A 76 -16.72 24.51 32.23
CA ALA A 76 -16.23 23.27 31.59
C ALA A 76 -16.94 21.98 32.06
N THR A 77 -17.62 22.00 33.21
CA THR A 77 -18.39 20.88 33.75
C THR A 77 -19.84 20.79 33.25
N GLY A 78 -20.28 21.72 32.39
CA GLY A 78 -21.58 21.69 31.72
C GLY A 78 -22.77 22.48 32.34
N PRO A 79 -22.80 22.90 33.62
CA PRO A 79 -23.90 23.75 34.10
C PRO A 79 -23.72 25.22 33.67
N GLU A 80 -24.81 25.82 33.25
CA GLU A 80 -24.94 27.25 32.96
C GLU A 80 -25.18 28.03 34.27
N TYR A 81 -24.45 29.12 34.47
CA TYR A 81 -24.59 30.00 35.63
C TYR A 81 -24.97 31.40 35.19
N TYR A 82 -25.92 32.00 35.91
CA TYR A 82 -26.19 33.43 35.85
C TYR A 82 -25.25 34.15 36.83
N VAL A 83 -24.34 34.95 36.30
CA VAL A 83 -23.19 35.48 37.06
C VAL A 83 -23.02 36.97 36.84
N SER A 84 -22.44 37.64 37.83
CA SER A 84 -22.12 39.06 37.75
C SER A 84 -20.76 39.31 37.11
N ILE A 85 -20.65 40.36 36.30
CA ILE A 85 -19.40 40.86 35.70
C ILE A 85 -18.72 41.83 36.67
N MET A 86 -17.44 41.60 36.99
CA MET A 86 -16.69 42.50 37.89
C MET A 86 -16.33 43.81 37.18
N SER A 87 -16.36 44.93 37.93
CA SER A 87 -16.23 46.28 37.36
C SER A 87 -14.89 46.59 36.68
N PHE A 88 -13.87 45.75 36.85
CA PHE A 88 -12.55 45.91 36.23
C PHE A 88 -12.36 45.07 34.96
N VAL A 89 -13.40 44.35 34.52
CA VAL A 89 -13.41 43.64 33.24
C VAL A 89 -13.84 44.61 32.14
N ASP A 90 -13.10 44.64 31.04
CA ASP A 90 -13.46 45.46 29.88
C ASP A 90 -14.66 44.83 29.16
N LYS A 91 -15.75 45.59 29.06
CA LYS A 91 -17.02 45.10 28.52
C LYS A 91 -16.97 45.00 26.99
N ASP A 92 -16.10 45.77 26.34
CA ASP A 92 -15.97 45.78 24.89
C ASP A 92 -15.33 44.49 24.36
N LEU A 93 -14.64 43.72 25.22
CA LEU A 93 -14.00 42.44 24.88
C LEU A 93 -14.91 41.22 25.13
N LEU A 94 -16.12 41.42 25.67
CA LEU A 94 -17.04 40.33 26.00
C LEU A 94 -17.96 40.06 24.80
N GLU A 95 -17.52 39.18 23.92
CA GLU A 95 -18.34 38.67 22.81
C GLU A 95 -18.93 37.28 23.14
N PRO A 96 -20.15 36.96 22.70
CA PRO A 96 -20.69 35.60 22.81
C PRO A 96 -19.72 34.57 22.22
N GLY A 97 -19.36 33.56 23.00
CA GLY A 97 -18.37 32.55 22.67
C GLY A 97 -16.95 32.83 23.16
N ALA A 98 -16.66 34.02 23.71
CA ALA A 98 -15.34 34.34 24.26
C ALA A 98 -15.02 33.52 25.51
N SER A 99 -13.76 33.06 25.64
CA SER A 99 -13.28 32.42 26.86
C SER A 99 -13.09 33.45 27.96
N ILE A 100 -13.69 33.20 29.11
CA ILE A 100 -13.68 34.08 30.27
C ILE A 100 -13.13 33.37 31.50
N LEU A 101 -12.54 34.17 32.40
CA LEU A 101 -12.05 33.71 33.68
C LEU A 101 -13.14 33.89 34.74
N LEU A 102 -13.44 32.82 35.45
CA LEU A 102 -14.47 32.73 36.48
C LEU A 102 -13.84 32.57 37.86
N HIS A 103 -14.40 33.24 38.86
CA HIS A 103 -13.95 33.07 40.24
C HIS A 103 -14.46 31.72 40.82
N HIS A 104 -13.56 30.88 41.35
CA HIS A 104 -13.92 29.53 41.82
C HIS A 104 -15.06 29.42 42.87
N LYS A 105 -15.34 30.46 43.67
CA LYS A 105 -16.39 30.44 44.71
C LYS A 105 -17.70 31.07 44.28
N SER A 106 -17.65 32.18 43.57
CA SER A 106 -18.83 32.98 43.20
C SER A 106 -19.21 32.85 41.73
N VAL A 107 -18.37 32.17 40.93
CA VAL A 107 -18.52 32.01 39.47
C VAL A 107 -18.65 33.36 38.73
N SER A 108 -18.24 34.46 39.36
CA SER A 108 -18.29 35.81 38.75
C SER A 108 -17.25 35.95 37.64
N VAL A 109 -17.53 36.75 36.61
CA VAL A 109 -16.58 37.04 35.53
C VAL A 109 -15.50 37.99 36.03
N VAL A 110 -14.27 37.55 35.96
CA VAL A 110 -13.09 38.20 36.56
C VAL A 110 -12.09 38.69 35.52
N GLY A 111 -12.26 38.28 34.27
CA GLY A 111 -11.40 38.69 33.16
C GLY A 111 -11.79 37.94 31.89
N VAL A 112 -11.32 38.44 30.76
CA VAL A 112 -11.43 37.78 29.45
C VAL A 112 -10.08 37.19 29.10
N LEU A 113 -10.06 35.98 28.57
CA LEU A 113 -8.85 35.39 27.99
C LEU A 113 -8.77 35.86 26.54
N THR A 114 -7.84 36.76 26.24
CA THR A 114 -7.76 37.44 24.93
C THR A 114 -7.04 36.63 23.85
N ASP A 115 -6.32 35.56 24.24
CA ASP A 115 -5.58 34.69 23.31
C ASP A 115 -6.28 33.33 23.18
N ASP A 116 -7.46 33.32 22.57
CA ASP A 116 -8.16 32.09 22.14
C ASP A 116 -7.60 31.54 20.81
N ALA A 117 -6.35 31.87 20.49
CA ALA A 117 -5.68 31.31 19.32
C ALA A 117 -5.49 29.81 19.54
N ASP A 118 -6.20 29.01 18.74
CA ASP A 118 -6.06 27.55 18.73
C ASP A 118 -4.56 27.24 18.53
N PRO A 119 -3.91 26.45 19.41
CA PRO A 119 -2.48 26.16 19.31
C PRO A 119 -2.12 25.58 17.94
N ALA A 120 -3.07 24.94 17.24
CA ALA A 120 -2.89 24.48 15.87
C ALA A 120 -2.52 25.60 14.89
N VAL A 121 -3.07 26.81 15.04
CA VAL A 121 -2.80 27.93 14.13
C VAL A 121 -1.53 28.68 14.51
N SER A 122 -1.16 28.71 15.80
CA SER A 122 0.15 29.24 16.21
C SER A 122 1.31 28.45 15.60
N VAL A 123 1.15 27.13 15.41
CA VAL A 123 2.14 26.29 14.70
C VAL A 123 2.31 26.69 13.23
N MET A 124 1.29 27.29 12.61
CA MET A 124 1.32 27.73 11.21
C MET A 124 2.05 29.07 11.01
N LYS A 125 2.24 29.84 12.10
CA LYS A 125 3.00 31.09 12.08
C LYS A 125 4.49 30.80 12.13
N LEU A 126 5.21 31.24 11.10
CA LEU A 126 6.66 31.10 11.06
C LEU A 126 7.32 32.24 11.84
N ASP A 127 7.80 31.93 13.06
CA ASP A 127 8.51 32.90 13.91
C ASP A 127 9.88 33.35 13.36
N LYS A 128 10.45 32.58 12.42
CA LYS A 128 11.75 32.86 11.82
C LYS A 128 11.62 33.04 10.31
N ALA A 129 12.18 34.15 9.81
CA ALA A 129 12.33 34.36 8.38
C ALA A 129 13.12 33.19 7.74
N PRO A 130 12.63 32.61 6.64
CA PRO A 130 13.36 31.56 5.93
C PRO A 130 14.71 32.09 5.42
N THR A 131 15.73 31.22 5.40
CA THR A 131 17.11 31.62 5.07
C THR A 131 17.36 31.89 3.59
N GLU A 132 16.41 31.54 2.74
CA GLU A 132 16.57 31.54 1.28
C GLU A 132 16.22 32.92 0.72
N SER A 133 17.03 33.43 -0.20
CA SER A 133 16.84 34.72 -0.87
C SER A 133 16.63 34.51 -2.37
N TYR A 134 16.18 35.54 -3.10
CA TYR A 134 16.09 35.44 -4.57
C TYR A 134 17.45 35.18 -5.25
N ALA A 135 18.55 35.55 -4.60
CA ALA A 135 19.90 35.26 -5.10
C ALA A 135 20.26 33.76 -5.02
N ASP A 136 19.55 32.99 -4.18
CA ASP A 136 19.71 31.54 -4.07
C ASP A 136 18.94 30.76 -5.15
N ILE A 137 18.15 31.44 -5.99
CA ILE A 137 17.36 30.84 -7.07
C ILE A 137 18.12 30.99 -8.39
N GLY A 138 18.52 29.86 -8.98
CA GLY A 138 19.21 29.84 -10.27
C GLY A 138 18.25 29.97 -11.46
N GLY A 139 18.13 31.18 -12.02
CA GLY A 139 17.29 31.46 -13.20
C GLY A 139 15.84 31.85 -12.86
N LEU A 140 14.90 31.61 -13.78
CA LEU A 140 13.46 31.93 -13.64
C LEU A 140 13.17 33.42 -13.38
N GLU A 141 13.97 34.32 -13.97
CA GLU A 141 13.88 35.78 -13.76
C GLU A 141 12.48 36.34 -14.10
N THR A 142 11.83 35.79 -15.12
CA THR A 142 10.46 36.15 -15.51
C THR A 142 9.44 35.79 -14.44
N GLN A 143 9.50 34.57 -13.89
CA GLN A 143 8.58 34.10 -12.85
C GLN A 143 8.81 34.84 -11.53
N ILE A 144 10.06 35.14 -11.19
CA ILE A 144 10.42 35.94 -10.01
C ILE A 144 9.81 37.34 -10.13
N GLN A 145 9.92 37.98 -11.30
CA GLN A 145 9.36 39.30 -11.54
C GLN A 145 7.83 39.30 -11.39
N GLU A 146 7.14 38.29 -11.93
CA GLU A 146 5.67 38.18 -11.81
C GLU A 146 5.21 38.02 -10.35
N VAL A 147 5.92 37.24 -9.54
CA VAL A 147 5.58 37.09 -8.11
C VAL A 147 5.87 38.37 -7.33
N ARG A 148 6.96 39.09 -7.66
CA ARG A 148 7.28 40.39 -7.06
C ARG A 148 6.19 41.40 -7.34
N GLU A 149 5.71 41.49 -8.57
CA GLU A 149 4.62 42.40 -8.94
C GLU A 149 3.29 42.04 -8.29
N ALA A 150 3.07 40.76 -7.97
CA ALA A 150 1.82 40.30 -7.37
C ALA A 150 1.80 40.40 -5.84
N VAL A 151 2.93 40.21 -5.17
CA VAL A 151 3.01 40.09 -3.70
C VAL A 151 3.84 41.20 -3.08
N GLU A 152 5.06 41.43 -3.56
CA GLU A 152 6.02 42.35 -2.94
C GLU A 152 5.70 43.82 -3.23
N LEU A 153 5.39 44.15 -4.48
CA LEU A 153 5.15 45.52 -4.94
C LEU A 153 3.92 46.16 -4.28
N PRO A 154 2.77 45.46 -4.11
CA PRO A 154 1.63 46.01 -3.38
C PRO A 154 1.93 46.32 -1.91
N LEU A 155 2.78 45.51 -1.27
CA LEU A 155 3.13 45.67 0.15
C LEU A 155 4.12 46.82 0.38
N LEU A 156 5.11 46.98 -0.51
CA LEU A 156 6.13 48.02 -0.38
C LEU A 156 5.66 49.39 -0.90
N HIS A 157 4.90 49.41 -1.99
CA HIS A 157 4.53 50.63 -2.70
C HIS A 157 3.04 50.64 -3.10
N PRO A 158 2.11 50.71 -2.13
CA PRO A 158 0.67 50.76 -2.40
C PRO A 158 0.26 52.00 -3.22
N GLU A 159 1.00 53.11 -3.07
CA GLU A 159 0.77 54.38 -3.78
C GLU A 159 0.68 54.22 -5.30
N LEU A 160 1.50 53.32 -5.88
CA LEU A 160 1.51 53.07 -7.33
C LEU A 160 0.18 52.50 -7.85
N TYR A 161 -0.49 51.68 -7.03
CA TYR A 161 -1.78 51.08 -7.38
C TYR A 161 -2.94 52.08 -7.21
N GLU A 162 -2.85 52.94 -6.19
CA GLU A 162 -3.83 54.00 -5.95
C GLU A 162 -3.79 55.08 -7.04
N GLU A 163 -2.60 55.56 -7.44
CA GLU A 163 -2.45 56.53 -8.53
C GLU A 163 -2.96 55.99 -9.87
N MET A 164 -2.73 54.70 -10.12
CA MET A 164 -3.18 54.02 -11.34
C MET A 164 -4.66 53.60 -11.27
N GLY A 165 -5.28 53.62 -10.09
CA GLY A 165 -6.69 53.26 -9.86
C GLY A 165 -7.01 51.77 -10.06
N ILE A 166 -6.02 50.90 -9.93
CA ILE A 166 -6.17 49.44 -10.11
C ILE A 166 -6.06 48.72 -8.76
N LYS A 167 -6.91 47.70 -8.54
CA LYS A 167 -6.76 46.85 -7.35
C LYS A 167 -5.57 45.89 -7.54
N PRO A 168 -4.74 45.69 -6.51
CA PRO A 168 -3.67 44.70 -6.58
C PRO A 168 -4.26 43.28 -6.73
N PRO A 169 -3.54 42.36 -7.39
CA PRO A 169 -3.98 40.98 -7.53
C PRO A 169 -4.10 40.29 -6.16
N LYS A 170 -5.14 39.48 -5.96
CA LYS A 170 -5.43 38.85 -4.66
C LYS A 170 -4.70 37.54 -4.42
N GLY A 171 -4.55 36.74 -5.48
CA GLY A 171 -4.03 35.37 -5.37
C GLY A 171 -3.11 34.98 -6.52
N VAL A 172 -2.07 34.22 -6.19
CA VAL A 172 -1.09 33.67 -7.14
C VAL A 172 -1.06 32.15 -7.00
N ILE A 173 -1.13 31.44 -8.13
CA ILE A 173 -0.89 29.99 -8.18
C ILE A 173 0.41 29.68 -8.92
N LEU A 174 1.28 28.92 -8.27
CA LEU A 174 2.54 28.39 -8.78
C LEU A 174 2.30 26.94 -9.20
N TYR A 175 2.45 26.62 -10.49
CA TYR A 175 2.23 25.27 -10.98
C TYR A 175 3.31 24.81 -11.94
N GLY A 176 3.58 23.50 -11.98
CA GLY A 176 4.60 22.92 -12.87
C GLY A 176 5.10 21.58 -12.37
N ALA A 177 6.10 21.00 -13.05
CA ALA A 177 6.69 19.71 -12.67
C ALA A 177 7.25 19.74 -11.23
N PRO A 178 7.28 18.61 -10.50
CA PRO A 178 7.90 18.55 -9.18
C PRO A 178 9.40 18.87 -9.28
N GLY A 179 9.96 19.49 -8.24
CA GLY A 179 11.39 19.81 -8.19
C GLY A 179 11.85 21.03 -9.02
N THR A 180 10.93 21.84 -9.53
CA THR A 180 11.22 23.09 -10.29
C THR A 180 11.40 24.34 -9.41
N GLY A 181 11.27 24.22 -8.08
CA GLY A 181 11.57 25.31 -7.14
C GLY A 181 10.37 26.16 -6.70
N LYS A 182 9.13 25.67 -6.85
CA LYS A 182 7.90 26.35 -6.40
C LYS A 182 7.95 26.77 -4.92
N THR A 183 8.26 25.83 -4.03
CA THR A 183 8.39 26.09 -2.58
C THR A 183 9.58 26.98 -2.24
N LEU A 184 10.69 26.90 -3.00
CA LEU A 184 11.86 27.77 -2.81
C LEU A 184 11.53 29.22 -3.13
N LEU A 185 10.75 29.48 -4.18
CA LEU A 185 10.35 30.83 -4.54
C LEU A 185 9.42 31.44 -3.48
N ALA A 186 8.46 30.68 -2.95
CA ALA A 186 7.58 31.15 -1.88
C ALA A 186 8.37 31.52 -0.61
N LYS A 187 9.38 30.73 -0.24
CA LYS A 187 10.26 31.04 0.90
C LYS A 187 11.12 32.28 0.65
N ALA A 188 11.64 32.45 -0.57
CA ALA A 188 12.41 33.66 -0.93
C ALA A 188 11.56 34.94 -0.84
N VAL A 189 10.29 34.87 -1.24
CA VAL A 189 9.33 35.99 -1.09
C VAL A 189 9.12 36.30 0.39
N ALA A 190 8.86 35.29 1.21
CA ALA A 190 8.62 35.46 2.64
C ALA A 190 9.79 36.13 3.38
N ASN A 191 11.03 35.83 2.99
CA ASN A 191 12.23 36.46 3.56
C ASN A 191 12.31 37.97 3.24
N GLN A 192 11.81 38.39 2.07
CA GLN A 192 11.92 39.78 1.62
C GLN A 192 10.74 40.66 2.07
N THR A 193 9.56 40.09 2.29
CA THR A 193 8.32 40.87 2.44
C THR A 193 8.07 41.46 3.84
N SER A 194 8.83 41.14 4.90
CA SER A 194 8.64 41.61 6.30
C SER A 194 7.22 41.44 6.90
N ALA A 195 6.27 40.90 6.13
CA ALA A 195 4.89 40.59 6.50
C ALA A 195 4.81 39.26 7.26
N THR A 196 3.72 39.08 8.00
CA THR A 196 3.48 37.81 8.71
C THR A 196 3.29 36.69 7.69
N PHE A 197 4.13 35.66 7.74
CA PHE A 197 4.06 34.53 6.82
C PHE A 197 3.45 33.30 7.50
N LEU A 198 2.30 32.88 6.98
CA LEU A 198 1.56 31.70 7.41
C LEU A 198 1.76 30.59 6.38
N ARG A 199 2.29 29.44 6.82
CA ARG A 199 2.50 28.28 5.94
C ARG A 199 1.61 27.13 6.38
N ILE A 200 0.90 26.56 5.41
CA ILE A 200 0.12 25.35 5.59
C ILE A 200 0.35 24.39 4.41
N VAL A 201 0.39 23.09 4.70
CA VAL A 201 0.44 22.06 3.65
C VAL A 201 -0.99 21.57 3.39
N GLY A 202 -1.37 21.37 2.12
CA GLY A 202 -2.72 20.99 1.72
C GLY A 202 -3.24 19.73 2.41
N SER A 203 -2.36 18.78 2.75
CA SER A 203 -2.72 17.58 3.52
C SER A 203 -3.12 17.86 4.97
N GLU A 204 -2.61 18.93 5.59
CA GLU A 204 -2.92 19.31 6.98
C GLU A 204 -4.36 19.84 7.12
N LEU A 205 -4.98 20.25 6.01
CA LEU A 205 -6.39 20.64 5.97
C LEU A 205 -7.34 19.43 6.08
N ILE A 206 -6.83 18.21 5.91
CA ILE A 206 -7.62 16.97 6.05
C ILE A 206 -7.49 16.48 7.50
N GLN A 207 -8.58 16.59 8.25
CA GLN A 207 -8.63 16.19 9.66
C GLN A 207 -9.47 14.92 9.86
N LYS A 208 -9.16 14.16 10.92
CA LYS A 208 -9.86 12.90 11.24
C LYS A 208 -11.31 13.12 11.66
N TYR A 209 -11.59 14.25 12.32
CA TYR A 209 -12.93 14.56 12.82
C TYR A 209 -13.73 15.39 11.80
N LEU A 210 -15.00 15.05 11.67
CA LEU A 210 -15.92 15.70 10.76
C LEU A 210 -16.18 17.15 11.20
N GLY A 211 -15.95 18.12 10.32
CA GLY A 211 -16.17 19.55 10.57
C GLY A 211 -14.93 20.31 11.04
N ASP A 212 -13.86 19.62 11.43
CA ASP A 212 -12.61 20.27 11.86
C ASP A 212 -11.86 20.91 10.68
N GLY A 213 -11.96 20.33 9.47
CA GLY A 213 -11.37 20.89 8.25
C GLY A 213 -11.88 22.30 7.95
N PRO A 214 -13.20 22.51 7.77
CA PRO A 214 -13.78 23.84 7.58
C PRO A 214 -13.50 24.81 8.73
N ARG A 215 -13.50 24.33 9.99
CA ARG A 215 -13.19 25.17 11.16
C ARG A 215 -11.77 25.71 11.10
N LEU A 216 -10.80 24.86 10.79
CA LEU A 216 -9.40 25.23 10.66
C LEU A 216 -9.16 26.26 9.54
N VAL A 217 -9.84 26.10 8.40
CA VAL A 217 -9.78 27.07 7.31
C VAL A 217 -10.26 28.46 7.76
N ARG A 218 -11.37 28.54 8.50
CA ARG A 218 -11.87 29.83 9.03
C ARG A 218 -10.87 30.48 9.99
N GLN A 219 -10.36 29.70 10.93
CA GLN A 219 -9.37 30.18 11.92
C GLN A 219 -8.08 30.65 11.23
N LEU A 220 -7.60 29.95 10.20
CA LEU A 220 -6.42 30.34 9.44
C LEU A 220 -6.58 31.75 8.83
N PHE A 221 -7.70 32.03 8.16
CA PHE A 221 -7.94 33.33 7.56
C PHE A 221 -8.24 34.42 8.58
N GLN A 222 -8.86 34.09 9.72
CA GLN A 222 -9.06 35.00 10.83
C GLN A 222 -7.71 35.47 11.40
N VAL A 223 -6.82 34.54 11.73
CA VAL A 223 -5.47 34.87 12.23
C VAL A 223 -4.67 35.63 11.18
N ALA A 224 -4.82 35.30 9.89
CA ALA A 224 -4.20 36.06 8.81
C ALA A 224 -4.68 37.52 8.75
N ALA A 225 -5.98 37.75 8.97
CA ALA A 225 -6.58 39.08 8.96
C ALA A 225 -6.17 39.91 10.19
N GLU A 226 -6.13 39.30 11.38
CA GLU A 226 -5.68 39.94 12.62
C GLU A 226 -4.19 40.35 12.55
N ASN A 227 -3.37 39.58 11.83
CA ASN A 227 -1.94 39.85 11.63
C ASN A 227 -1.64 40.56 10.30
N ALA A 228 -2.61 41.24 9.68
CA ALA A 228 -2.41 41.94 8.40
C ALA A 228 -1.43 43.13 8.55
N PRO A 229 -0.50 43.34 7.58
CA PRO A 229 -0.35 42.64 6.30
C PRO A 229 0.26 41.23 6.45
N SER A 230 -0.34 40.25 5.77
CA SER A 230 0.05 38.84 5.90
C SER A 230 0.02 38.09 4.56
N ILE A 231 0.80 37.02 4.49
CA ILE A 231 0.89 36.13 3.33
C ILE A 231 0.55 34.72 3.78
N VAL A 232 -0.48 34.13 3.16
CA VAL A 232 -0.89 32.74 3.36
C VAL A 232 -0.32 31.90 2.22
N PHE A 233 0.61 31.01 2.54
CA PHE A 233 1.19 30.05 1.60
C PHE A 233 0.61 28.66 1.82
N ILE A 234 -0.09 28.15 0.80
CA ILE A 234 -0.67 26.80 0.78
C ILE A 234 0.15 25.95 -0.20
N ASP A 235 0.95 25.02 0.33
CA ASP A 235 1.72 24.06 -0.48
C ASP A 235 0.87 22.82 -0.79
N GLU A 236 1.12 22.16 -1.91
CA GLU A 236 0.44 20.91 -2.32
C GLU A 236 -1.11 20.96 -2.24
N ILE A 237 -1.70 22.04 -2.76
CA ILE A 237 -3.17 22.21 -2.78
C ILE A 237 -3.91 21.10 -3.55
N ASP A 238 -3.21 20.34 -4.39
CA ASP A 238 -3.75 19.18 -5.10
C ASP A 238 -4.19 18.02 -4.18
N ALA A 239 -3.68 17.95 -2.95
CA ALA A 239 -4.17 16.97 -1.96
C ALA A 239 -5.68 17.13 -1.70
N ILE A 240 -6.18 18.35 -1.64
CA ILE A 240 -7.59 18.67 -1.36
C ILE A 240 -8.39 19.12 -2.60
N GLY A 241 -7.72 19.66 -3.62
CA GLY A 241 -8.37 20.33 -4.74
C GLY A 241 -8.74 19.43 -5.93
N THR A 242 -8.60 18.10 -5.83
CA THR A 242 -8.87 17.17 -6.95
C THR A 242 -10.32 17.26 -7.43
N LYS A 243 -10.55 17.32 -8.76
CA LYS A 243 -11.86 17.20 -9.40
C LYS A 243 -12.48 15.84 -9.06
N ARG A 244 -13.41 15.82 -8.11
CA ARG A 244 -14.11 14.59 -7.73
C ARG A 244 -15.57 14.67 -8.17
N TYR A 245 -15.97 13.74 -9.02
CA TYR A 245 -17.38 13.45 -9.30
C TYR A 245 -17.97 12.76 -8.07
N GLU A 246 -19.23 13.07 -7.74
CA GLU A 246 -19.97 12.59 -6.58
C GLU A 246 -19.69 11.10 -6.30
N SER A 247 -18.82 10.86 -5.34
CA SER A 247 -18.41 9.54 -4.88
C SER A 247 -18.99 9.33 -3.47
N THR A 248 -19.43 8.10 -3.18
CA THR A 248 -20.32 7.77 -2.06
C THR A 248 -19.61 7.71 -0.69
N SER A 249 -18.28 7.87 -0.64
CA SER A 249 -17.47 7.73 0.58
C SER A 249 -17.49 9.00 1.47
N GLY A 250 -17.72 8.82 2.78
CA GLY A 250 -17.84 9.91 3.76
C GLY A 250 -16.59 10.80 3.90
N GLY A 251 -15.39 10.23 3.76
CA GLY A 251 -14.13 11.00 3.81
C GLY A 251 -13.98 12.00 2.66
N GLU A 252 -14.52 11.69 1.48
CA GLU A 252 -14.41 12.58 0.32
C GLU A 252 -15.38 13.76 0.40
N ARG A 253 -16.56 13.55 1.00
CA ARG A 253 -17.53 14.62 1.27
C ARG A 253 -16.96 15.65 2.24
N GLU A 254 -16.16 15.22 3.22
CA GLU A 254 -15.51 16.13 4.16
C GLU A 254 -14.42 16.97 3.50
N ILE A 255 -13.61 16.35 2.63
CA ILE A 255 -12.62 17.08 1.82
C ILE A 255 -13.33 18.11 0.93
N GLN A 256 -14.45 17.75 0.30
CA GLN A 256 -15.23 18.67 -0.52
C GLN A 256 -15.80 19.84 0.29
N ARG A 257 -16.30 19.60 1.52
CA ARG A 257 -16.76 20.66 2.42
C ARG A 257 -15.64 21.61 2.82
N THR A 258 -14.47 21.07 3.15
CA THR A 258 -13.27 21.85 3.47
C THR A 258 -12.83 22.70 2.28
N MET A 259 -12.86 22.13 1.06
CA MET A 259 -12.57 22.86 -0.17
C MET A 259 -13.59 23.98 -0.43
N LEU A 260 -14.88 23.72 -0.27
CA LEU A 260 -15.93 24.74 -0.44
C LEU A 260 -15.78 25.89 0.56
N GLU A 261 -15.43 25.58 1.81
CA GLU A 261 -15.13 26.61 2.81
C GLU A 261 -13.88 27.42 2.41
N LEU A 262 -12.82 26.77 1.93
CA LEU A 262 -11.64 27.47 1.39
C LEU A 262 -12.02 28.39 0.23
N LEU A 263 -12.91 27.96 -0.68
CA LEU A 263 -13.40 28.80 -1.77
C LEU A 263 -14.19 30.02 -1.27
N ASN A 264 -15.03 29.84 -0.25
CA ASN A 264 -15.74 30.94 0.40
C ASN A 264 -14.75 31.91 1.06
N GLN A 265 -13.77 31.37 1.80
CA GLN A 265 -12.65 32.11 2.38
C GLN A 265 -11.61 32.58 1.35
N LEU A 266 -11.82 32.40 0.04
CA LEU A 266 -11.04 33.02 -1.06
C LEU A 266 -11.80 34.11 -1.85
N ASP A 267 -13.13 34.04 -1.91
CA ASP A 267 -13.98 34.95 -2.71
C ASP A 267 -14.86 35.90 -1.89
N GLY A 268 -15.17 35.52 -0.65
CA GLY A 268 -16.28 36.03 0.17
C GLY A 268 -16.49 37.55 0.21
N PHE A 269 -17.73 37.93 0.52
CA PHE A 269 -18.25 39.29 0.58
C PHE A 269 -17.55 40.21 1.61
N ASP A 270 -16.78 39.64 2.53
CA ASP A 270 -16.04 40.39 3.54
C ASP A 270 -14.85 41.13 2.91
N ASP A 271 -14.70 42.41 3.23
CA ASP A 271 -13.55 43.23 2.81
C ASP A 271 -12.30 42.70 3.52
N ARG A 272 -11.62 41.78 2.86
CA ARG A 272 -10.36 41.24 3.34
C ARG A 272 -9.37 42.37 3.36
N GLY A 273 -8.76 42.60 4.52
CA GLY A 273 -7.59 43.45 4.65
C GLY A 273 -6.44 42.99 3.74
N ASP A 274 -5.23 43.43 4.02
CA ASP A 274 -4.09 43.15 3.13
C ASP A 274 -3.50 41.74 3.31
N VAL A 275 -4.30 40.73 2.97
CA VAL A 275 -3.95 39.29 3.01
C VAL A 275 -3.72 38.80 1.59
N LYS A 276 -2.51 38.34 1.28
CA LYS A 276 -2.15 37.75 -0.01
C LYS A 276 -2.11 36.23 0.08
N VAL A 277 -2.63 35.54 -0.94
CA VAL A 277 -2.62 34.07 -0.98
C VAL A 277 -1.70 33.56 -2.09
N ILE A 278 -0.77 32.68 -1.72
CA ILE A 278 0.12 31.97 -2.66
C ILE A 278 -0.20 30.48 -2.55
N MET A 279 -0.54 29.85 -3.68
CA MET A 279 -0.81 28.41 -3.74
C MET A 279 0.23 27.72 -4.61
N ALA A 280 0.72 26.56 -4.21
CA ALA A 280 1.60 25.73 -5.04
C ALA A 280 0.95 24.38 -5.35
N THR A 281 1.04 23.95 -6.62
CA THR A 281 0.54 22.65 -7.07
C THR A 281 1.48 22.02 -8.11
N ASN A 282 1.52 20.69 -8.17
CA ASN A 282 2.19 19.98 -9.24
C ASN A 282 1.29 19.78 -10.47
N LYS A 283 -0.03 19.70 -10.27
CA LYS A 283 -1.01 19.38 -11.31
C LYS A 283 -2.17 20.37 -11.28
N ILE A 284 -2.07 21.43 -12.08
CA ILE A 284 -3.17 22.42 -12.19
C ILE A 284 -4.42 21.83 -12.85
N GLU A 285 -4.27 20.80 -13.68
CA GLU A 285 -5.38 20.17 -14.43
C GLU A 285 -6.35 19.39 -13.54
N THR A 286 -5.85 18.87 -12.40
CA THR A 286 -6.65 18.14 -11.42
C THR A 286 -7.42 19.07 -10.51
N LEU A 287 -7.09 20.36 -10.44
CA LEU A 287 -7.76 21.32 -9.56
C LEU A 287 -9.17 21.68 -10.03
N ASP A 288 -10.08 21.91 -9.08
CA ASP A 288 -11.42 22.42 -9.36
C ASP A 288 -11.35 23.76 -10.14
N PRO A 289 -12.00 23.86 -11.32
CA PRO A 289 -12.13 25.11 -12.08
C PRO A 289 -12.65 26.30 -11.25
N ALA A 290 -13.43 26.05 -10.19
CA ALA A 290 -13.95 27.07 -9.29
C ALA A 290 -12.87 27.77 -8.46
N LEU A 291 -11.76 27.08 -8.15
CA LEU A 291 -10.62 27.65 -7.41
C LEU A 291 -9.77 28.56 -8.32
N ILE A 292 -9.55 28.13 -9.56
CA ILE A 292 -8.70 28.82 -10.54
C ILE A 292 -9.40 29.96 -11.32
N ARG A 293 -10.61 30.34 -10.89
CA ARG A 293 -11.42 31.37 -11.55
C ARG A 293 -10.82 32.77 -11.29
N PRO A 294 -10.72 33.63 -12.32
CA PRO A 294 -10.31 35.03 -12.14
C PRO A 294 -11.21 35.75 -11.12
N GLY A 295 -10.61 36.52 -10.21
CA GLY A 295 -11.27 37.12 -9.04
C GLY A 295 -10.86 36.49 -7.71
N ARG A 296 -10.46 35.20 -7.73
CA ARG A 296 -9.85 34.49 -6.59
C ARG A 296 -8.35 34.31 -6.80
N ILE A 297 -7.98 33.81 -7.99
CA ILE A 297 -6.60 33.64 -8.44
C ILE A 297 -6.42 34.45 -9.72
N ASP A 298 -5.63 35.51 -9.63
CA ASP A 298 -5.44 36.47 -10.73
C ASP A 298 -4.19 36.17 -11.55
N ARG A 299 -3.17 35.56 -10.94
CA ARG A 299 -1.91 35.19 -11.60
C ARG A 299 -1.66 33.69 -11.54
N LYS A 300 -1.35 33.11 -12.71
CA LYS A 300 -1.02 31.69 -12.88
C LYS A 300 0.38 31.59 -13.46
N ILE A 301 1.32 31.12 -12.66
CA ILE A 301 2.75 31.14 -13.00
C ILE A 301 3.20 29.70 -13.25
N LEU A 302 3.63 29.43 -14.48
CA LEU A 302 4.12 28.14 -14.92
C LEU A 302 5.62 27.99 -14.66
N PHE A 303 5.98 26.88 -14.03
CA PHE A 303 7.35 26.43 -13.81
C PHE A 303 7.66 25.26 -14.74
N GLU A 304 8.40 25.55 -15.81
CA GLU A 304 8.90 24.56 -16.75
C GLU A 304 10.21 23.94 -16.26
N ASN A 305 10.64 22.87 -16.92
CA ASN A 305 11.95 22.29 -16.67
C ASN A 305 13.06 23.28 -17.05
N PRO A 306 14.19 23.29 -16.32
CA PRO A 306 15.24 24.28 -16.53
C PRO A 306 15.97 24.09 -17.88
N ASP A 307 16.16 25.19 -18.62
CA ASP A 307 17.02 25.25 -19.81
C ASP A 307 18.49 24.97 -19.48
N GLN A 308 19.31 24.68 -20.50
CA GLN A 308 20.76 24.47 -20.32
C GLN A 308 21.46 25.64 -19.60
N ASN A 309 21.11 26.88 -19.96
CA ASN A 309 21.65 28.08 -19.32
C ASN A 309 21.21 28.18 -17.84
N THR A 310 19.96 27.82 -17.55
CA THR A 310 19.40 27.79 -16.20
C THR A 310 20.03 26.68 -15.37
N LYS A 311 20.18 25.47 -15.92
CA LYS A 311 20.93 24.36 -15.31
C LYS A 311 22.34 24.76 -14.94
N LYS A 312 23.06 25.49 -15.81
CA LYS A 312 24.39 26.03 -15.51
C LYS A 312 24.40 26.94 -14.29
N LYS A 313 23.43 27.86 -14.20
CA LYS A 313 23.26 28.74 -13.03
C LYS A 313 23.00 27.91 -11.75
N ILE A 314 22.11 26.91 -11.81
CA ILE A 314 21.76 26.03 -10.67
C ILE A 314 22.98 25.21 -10.19
N PHE A 315 23.73 24.59 -11.12
CA PHE A 315 24.95 23.85 -10.78
C PHE A 315 25.98 24.76 -10.12
N THR A 316 26.20 25.96 -10.67
CA THR A 316 27.15 26.94 -10.11
C THR A 316 26.76 27.35 -8.69
N LEU A 317 25.46 27.52 -8.44
CA LEU A 317 24.95 27.94 -7.14
C LEU A 317 25.13 26.86 -6.07
N HIS A 318 24.78 25.61 -6.37
CA HIS A 318 24.93 24.50 -5.43
C HIS A 318 26.39 24.09 -5.22
N THR A 319 27.22 24.19 -6.26
CA THR A 319 28.66 23.91 -6.14
C THR A 319 29.46 25.03 -5.51
N GLY A 320 28.94 26.27 -5.46
CA GLY A 320 29.62 27.40 -4.84
C GLY A 320 29.94 27.23 -3.35
N LYS A 321 29.22 26.34 -2.64
CA LYS A 321 29.49 25.96 -1.24
C LYS A 321 30.42 24.75 -1.10
N MET A 322 30.74 24.07 -2.20
CA MET A 322 31.52 22.84 -2.22
C MET A 322 32.97 23.09 -2.63
N ASN A 323 33.87 22.24 -2.16
CA ASN A 323 35.29 22.27 -2.54
C ASN A 323 35.52 21.33 -3.73
N LEU A 324 35.48 21.88 -4.93
CA LEU A 324 35.68 21.14 -6.18
C LEU A 324 37.17 20.95 -6.49
N ALA A 325 37.53 19.81 -7.07
CA ALA A 325 38.85 19.63 -7.67
C ALA A 325 38.90 20.24 -9.09
N GLU A 326 40.11 20.51 -9.58
CA GLU A 326 40.35 21.17 -10.89
C GLU A 326 39.94 20.29 -12.09
N ASP A 327 39.65 19.00 -11.85
CA ASP A 327 39.21 18.02 -12.85
C ASP A 327 37.70 18.07 -13.14
N VAL A 328 36.92 18.84 -12.38
CA VAL A 328 35.46 18.88 -12.50
C VAL A 328 35.00 19.82 -13.61
N GLU A 329 34.45 19.25 -14.68
CA GLU A 329 33.86 20.00 -15.80
C GLU A 329 32.33 19.91 -15.77
N LEU A 330 31.67 20.95 -15.23
CA LEU A 330 30.21 20.99 -15.07
C LEU A 330 29.46 21.00 -16.43
N ASP A 331 30.11 21.49 -17.49
CA ASP A 331 29.52 21.58 -18.83
C ASP A 331 29.26 20.20 -19.46
N GLU A 332 29.95 19.13 -19.02
CA GLU A 332 29.66 17.74 -19.43
C GLU A 332 28.24 17.33 -19.02
N PHE A 333 27.78 17.74 -17.84
CA PHE A 333 26.44 17.39 -17.32
C PHE A 333 25.33 18.28 -17.88
N ILE A 334 25.66 19.52 -18.28
CA ILE A 334 24.70 20.50 -18.81
C ILE A 334 24.38 20.23 -20.28
N SER A 335 25.38 19.78 -21.06
CA SER A 335 25.25 19.54 -22.50
C SER A 335 24.44 18.29 -22.86
N GLN A 336 24.28 17.36 -21.91
CA GLN A 336 23.49 16.15 -22.10
C GLN A 336 21.99 16.47 -22.10
N LYS A 337 21.24 15.84 -23.02
CA LYS A 337 19.80 16.05 -23.21
C LYS A 337 18.96 15.25 -22.21
N ASP A 338 19.24 15.42 -20.92
CA ASP A 338 18.49 14.75 -19.85
C ASP A 338 17.52 15.73 -19.18
N ASP A 339 16.28 15.28 -18.92
CA ASP A 339 15.24 16.04 -18.20
C ASP A 339 15.51 16.06 -16.68
N LEU A 340 16.58 16.75 -16.30
CA LEU A 340 16.96 16.99 -14.89
C LEU A 340 16.20 18.18 -14.31
N SER A 341 15.56 17.98 -13.16
CA SER A 341 14.94 19.05 -12.35
C SER A 341 15.97 19.77 -11.48
N GLY A 342 15.63 20.93 -10.93
CA GLY A 342 16.49 21.64 -9.98
C GLY A 342 16.78 20.83 -8.71
N ALA A 343 15.79 20.05 -8.25
CA ALA A 343 15.95 19.11 -7.14
C ALA A 343 16.93 17.98 -7.47
N ASP A 344 16.89 17.43 -8.70
CA ASP A 344 17.82 16.39 -9.13
C ASP A 344 19.26 16.91 -9.13
N ILE A 345 19.48 18.14 -9.61
CA ILE A 345 20.81 18.77 -9.61
C ILE A 345 21.34 18.92 -8.18
N ARG A 346 20.48 19.35 -7.24
CA ARG A 346 20.84 19.43 -5.82
C ARG A 346 21.17 18.05 -5.24
N ALA A 347 20.41 17.02 -5.60
CA ALA A 347 20.64 15.65 -5.15
C ALA A 347 21.98 15.12 -5.69
N ILE A 348 22.29 15.33 -6.97
CA ILE A 348 23.56 14.94 -7.59
C ILE A 348 24.75 15.59 -6.87
N CYS A 349 24.68 16.90 -6.61
CA CYS A 349 25.74 17.59 -5.86
C CYS A 349 25.89 17.04 -4.43
N SER A 350 24.77 16.76 -3.75
CA SER A 350 24.79 16.26 -2.36
C SER A 350 25.35 14.84 -2.28
N GLU A 351 24.96 13.96 -3.20
CA GLU A 351 25.47 12.59 -3.32
C GLU A 351 26.96 12.58 -3.67
N ALA A 352 27.41 13.44 -4.61
CA ALA A 352 28.82 13.56 -4.94
C ALA A 352 29.65 13.97 -3.71
N GLY A 353 29.13 14.90 -2.89
CA GLY A 353 29.73 15.27 -1.61
C GLY A 353 29.76 14.12 -0.61
N LEU A 354 28.70 13.31 -0.53
CA LEU A 354 28.60 12.17 0.37
C LEU A 354 29.58 11.04 -0.03
N LEU A 355 29.74 10.78 -1.33
CA LEU A 355 30.71 9.82 -1.85
C LEU A 355 32.14 10.25 -1.53
N ALA A 356 32.47 11.52 -1.71
CA ALA A 356 33.76 12.07 -1.31
C ALA A 356 34.01 11.92 0.20
N LEU A 357 33.00 12.17 1.03
CA LEU A 357 33.06 11.97 2.49
C LEU A 357 33.22 10.49 2.87
N ARG A 358 32.54 9.57 2.18
CA ARG A 358 32.66 8.12 2.39
C ARG A 358 34.10 7.65 2.17
N GLU A 359 34.78 8.25 1.20
CA GLU A 359 36.19 7.98 0.90
C GLU A 359 37.16 8.87 1.70
N ARG A 360 36.65 9.60 2.70
CA ARG A 360 37.37 10.51 3.61
C ARG A 360 38.15 11.61 2.88
N ARG A 361 37.64 12.08 1.73
CA ARG A 361 38.20 13.21 0.97
C ARG A 361 37.43 14.49 1.24
N MET A 362 38.14 15.62 1.23
CA MET A 362 37.59 16.96 1.38
C MET A 362 37.47 17.71 0.05
N ARG A 363 37.70 17.01 -1.07
CA ARG A 363 37.54 17.51 -2.44
C ARG A 363 36.70 16.50 -3.22
N VAL A 364 35.74 17.02 -3.98
CA VAL A 364 34.88 16.23 -4.87
C VAL A 364 35.53 16.17 -6.24
N ASN A 365 35.74 14.96 -6.76
CA ASN A 365 36.36 14.73 -8.06
C ASN A 365 35.27 14.49 -9.13
N MET A 366 35.68 14.48 -10.41
CA MET A 366 34.75 14.22 -11.52
C MET A 366 34.14 12.80 -11.46
N ALA A 367 34.88 11.82 -10.93
CA ALA A 367 34.39 10.46 -10.75
C ALA A 367 33.19 10.39 -9.78
N ASP A 368 33.21 11.20 -8.73
CA ASP A 368 32.15 11.25 -7.71
C ASP A 368 30.85 11.79 -8.32
N PHE A 369 30.94 12.83 -9.18
CA PHE A 369 29.79 13.35 -9.91
C PHE A 369 29.20 12.35 -10.90
N ARG A 370 30.03 11.56 -11.60
CA ARG A 370 29.55 10.51 -12.51
C ARG A 370 28.83 9.39 -11.75
N ALA A 371 29.38 8.95 -10.62
CA ALA A 371 28.77 7.93 -9.76
C ALA A 371 27.47 8.43 -9.10
N ALA A 372 27.47 9.66 -8.58
CA ALA A 372 26.29 10.30 -7.99
C ALA A 372 25.16 10.44 -9.03
N ARG A 373 25.49 10.87 -10.25
CA ARG A 373 24.53 10.94 -11.35
C ARG A 373 23.93 9.58 -11.66
N GLU A 374 24.74 8.53 -11.80
CA GLU A 374 24.24 7.19 -12.08
C GLU A 374 23.31 6.69 -10.97
N SER A 375 23.64 6.97 -9.71
CA SER A 375 22.79 6.61 -8.57
C SER A 375 21.44 7.34 -8.62
N VAL A 376 21.45 8.66 -8.80
CA VAL A 376 20.23 9.48 -8.85
C VAL A 376 19.37 9.16 -10.08
N LEU A 377 19.99 8.92 -11.24
CA LEU A 377 19.26 8.48 -12.43
C LEU A 377 18.67 7.08 -12.26
N LYS A 378 19.36 6.15 -11.58
CA LYS A 378 18.79 4.83 -11.27
C LYS A 378 17.53 4.98 -10.42
N THR A 379 17.56 5.78 -9.36
CA THR A 379 16.37 6.07 -8.54
C THR A 379 15.23 6.71 -9.34
N LYS A 380 15.53 7.50 -10.39
CA LYS A 380 14.51 8.11 -11.26
C LYS A 380 14.00 7.20 -12.38
N THR A 381 14.82 6.27 -12.86
CA THR A 381 14.53 5.38 -14.02
C THR A 381 13.98 4.03 -13.59
N GLU A 382 14.48 3.50 -12.47
CA GLU A 382 13.80 2.47 -11.70
C GLU A 382 12.67 3.19 -10.97
N GLY A 383 11.54 3.37 -11.65
CA GLY A 383 10.32 3.83 -11.00
C GLY A 383 10.11 3.03 -9.71
N GLU A 384 9.73 3.72 -8.64
CA GLU A 384 9.41 3.14 -7.34
C GLU A 384 8.65 1.81 -7.55
N PRO A 385 9.08 0.72 -6.89
CA PRO A 385 8.37 -0.55 -7.01
C PRO A 385 6.89 -0.34 -6.64
N GLU A 386 5.98 -0.98 -7.38
CA GLU A 386 4.52 -0.81 -7.20
C GLU A 386 4.05 -1.18 -5.77
N GLY A 387 4.87 -1.95 -5.04
CA GLY A 387 4.71 -2.27 -3.64
C GLY A 387 5.98 -2.85 -3.03
N LEU A 388 5.98 -2.99 -1.70
CA LEU A 388 7.10 -3.45 -0.87
C LEU A 388 6.60 -4.57 0.07
N TYR A 389 7.47 -5.51 0.44
CA TYR A 389 7.16 -6.51 1.46
C TYR A 389 7.44 -5.98 2.86
N LEU A 390 6.52 -6.26 3.77
CA LEU A 390 6.64 -5.88 5.18
C LEU A 390 7.79 -6.61 5.90
N TYR A 391 8.17 -7.80 5.42
CA TYR A 391 9.26 -8.61 5.96
C TYR A 391 10.07 -9.28 4.85
N ASN A 392 11.36 -9.54 5.11
CA ASN A 392 12.32 -10.18 4.20
C ASN A 392 12.46 -9.49 2.83
N GLU A 393 12.17 -8.18 2.74
CA GLU A 393 12.15 -7.40 1.49
C GLU A 393 13.45 -7.54 0.68
N LYS A 394 14.62 -7.50 1.33
CA LYS A 394 15.91 -7.67 0.64
C LYS A 394 16.04 -9.03 -0.05
N GLN A 395 15.52 -10.09 0.57
CA GLN A 395 15.53 -11.44 0.01
C GLN A 395 14.54 -11.52 -1.16
N ARG A 396 13.32 -10.99 -0.99
CA ARG A 396 12.29 -10.96 -2.05
C ARG A 396 12.73 -10.14 -3.26
N LEU A 397 13.39 -9.00 -3.05
CA LEU A 397 14.03 -8.22 -4.11
C LEU A 397 15.12 -9.00 -4.84
N ALA A 398 15.97 -9.73 -4.11
CA ALA A 398 17.02 -10.54 -4.72
C ALA A 398 16.44 -11.70 -5.56
N GLU A 399 15.36 -12.34 -5.09
CA GLU A 399 14.64 -13.39 -5.80
C GLU A 399 13.97 -12.90 -7.10
N ARG A 400 13.54 -11.63 -7.13
CA ARG A 400 12.91 -10.97 -8.29
C ARG A 400 13.88 -10.18 -9.17
N HIS A 401 15.14 -10.05 -8.77
CA HIS A 401 16.13 -9.29 -9.51
C HIS A 401 16.58 -10.07 -10.75
N LEU A 402 16.06 -9.65 -11.91
CA LEU A 402 16.41 -10.22 -13.21
C LEU A 402 17.24 -9.24 -14.03
N LYS A 403 18.44 -9.66 -14.44
CA LYS A 403 19.28 -8.92 -15.38
C LYS A 403 19.04 -9.42 -16.81
N PHE A 404 18.66 -8.52 -17.71
CA PHE A 404 18.40 -8.84 -19.11
C PHE A 404 18.74 -7.67 -20.04
N ASN A 405 18.88 -7.95 -21.34
CA ASN A 405 19.26 -7.00 -22.37
C ASN A 405 18.01 -6.43 -23.08
N ILE A 406 17.65 -5.19 -22.74
CA ILE A 406 16.48 -4.49 -23.31
C ILE A 406 16.58 -4.35 -24.85
N PRO A 407 17.70 -3.88 -25.44
CA PRO A 407 17.86 -3.85 -26.89
C PRO A 407 17.58 -5.16 -27.62
N ALA A 408 17.98 -6.29 -27.04
CA ALA A 408 17.74 -7.62 -27.60
C ALA A 408 16.29 -8.06 -27.42
N LEU A 409 15.66 -7.76 -26.28
CA LEU A 409 14.24 -8.05 -26.04
C LEU A 409 13.35 -7.32 -27.05
N LEU A 410 13.62 -6.04 -27.31
CA LEU A 410 12.91 -5.25 -28.32
C LEU A 410 13.10 -5.80 -29.73
N GLU A 411 14.28 -6.33 -30.04
CA GLU A 411 14.54 -6.96 -31.33
C GLU A 411 13.80 -8.30 -31.46
N ALA A 412 13.77 -9.11 -30.41
CA ALA A 412 12.98 -10.34 -30.36
C ALA A 412 11.47 -10.05 -30.52
N ALA A 413 10.95 -9.03 -29.82
CA ALA A 413 9.57 -8.58 -29.94
C ALA A 413 9.19 -8.07 -31.34
N ALA A 414 10.11 -7.39 -32.02
CA ALA A 414 9.88 -6.96 -33.40
C ALA A 414 9.94 -8.13 -34.39
N LYS A 415 10.93 -9.03 -34.23
CA LYS A 415 11.09 -10.22 -35.08
C LYS A 415 9.91 -11.19 -34.95
N SER A 416 9.34 -11.37 -33.75
CA SER A 416 8.22 -12.30 -33.54
C SER A 416 6.93 -11.91 -34.26
N ILE A 417 6.82 -10.66 -34.72
CA ILE A 417 5.68 -10.16 -35.49
C ILE A 417 6.07 -9.69 -36.90
N ASP A 418 7.23 -10.14 -37.41
CA ASP A 418 7.77 -9.80 -38.73
C ASP A 418 8.00 -8.30 -38.98
N ARG A 419 8.46 -7.56 -37.96
CA ARG A 419 8.71 -6.11 -38.02
C ARG A 419 10.14 -5.70 -37.69
N SER A 420 10.47 -4.44 -37.95
CA SER A 420 11.77 -3.87 -37.61
C SER A 420 11.77 -3.20 -36.23
N LYS A 421 12.91 -3.25 -35.53
CA LYS A 421 13.15 -2.50 -34.29
C LYS A 421 12.92 -0.99 -34.43
N LYS A 422 13.07 -0.43 -35.64
CA LYS A 422 12.82 0.99 -35.94
C LYS A 422 11.34 1.37 -35.86
N ASP A 423 10.45 0.39 -35.88
CA ASP A 423 9.01 0.57 -35.87
C ASP A 423 8.43 0.62 -34.44
N ILE A 424 9.27 0.45 -33.42
CA ILE A 424 8.87 0.56 -32.02
C ILE A 424 8.66 2.04 -31.68
N LYS A 425 7.49 2.36 -31.12
CA LYS A 425 7.10 3.69 -30.66
C LYS A 425 7.42 3.88 -29.18
N SER A 426 7.06 2.92 -28.35
CA SER A 426 7.26 2.99 -26.89
C SER A 426 7.47 1.61 -26.27
N PHE A 427 8.17 1.61 -25.14
CA PHE A 427 8.38 0.46 -24.28
C PHE A 427 8.06 0.88 -22.85
N ARG A 428 7.11 0.21 -22.20
CA ARG A 428 6.62 0.57 -20.86
C ARG A 428 6.52 -0.68 -20.00
N LYS A 429 6.88 -0.58 -18.72
CA LYS A 429 6.58 -1.62 -17.72
C LYS A 429 5.10 -1.50 -17.33
N LEU A 430 4.35 -2.61 -17.40
CA LEU A 430 2.91 -2.61 -17.07
C LEU A 430 2.64 -2.92 -15.60
N ALA A 431 3.28 -3.96 -15.08
CA ALA A 431 3.11 -4.43 -13.71
C ALA A 431 4.24 -5.39 -13.30
N GLU A 432 4.43 -5.57 -12.00
CA GLU A 432 5.10 -6.75 -11.43
C GLU A 432 4.06 -7.79 -11.01
N GLY A 433 3.95 -8.89 -11.75
CA GLY A 433 3.22 -10.07 -11.29
C GLY A 433 4.02 -10.83 -10.23
N GLY A 434 3.41 -11.76 -9.49
CA GLY A 434 4.11 -12.53 -8.43
C GLY A 434 5.33 -13.33 -8.94
N PHE A 435 5.29 -13.78 -10.20
CA PHE A 435 6.32 -14.63 -10.82
C PHE A 435 6.97 -14.04 -12.08
N ASN A 436 6.51 -12.89 -12.59
CA ASN A 436 6.98 -12.35 -13.86
C ASN A 436 7.05 -10.82 -13.90
N ARG A 437 8.02 -10.29 -14.64
CA ARG A 437 8.03 -8.90 -15.11
C ARG A 437 7.26 -8.79 -16.42
N VAL A 438 6.36 -7.83 -16.52
CA VAL A 438 5.52 -7.61 -17.70
C VAL A 438 5.82 -6.25 -18.33
N PHE A 439 6.17 -6.26 -19.60
CA PHE A 439 6.41 -5.07 -20.40
C PHE A 439 5.48 -5.00 -21.60
N GLU A 440 5.05 -3.79 -21.93
CA GLU A 440 4.32 -3.46 -23.14
C GLU A 440 5.27 -2.84 -24.17
N VAL A 441 5.33 -3.42 -25.35
CA VAL A 441 5.99 -2.89 -26.54
C VAL A 441 4.91 -2.39 -27.50
N THR A 442 4.86 -1.09 -27.74
CA THR A 442 3.91 -0.50 -28.71
C THR A 442 4.64 -0.11 -29.98
N MET A 443 4.12 -0.56 -31.12
CA MET A 443 4.61 -0.26 -32.46
C MET A 443 4.01 1.05 -32.99
N LYS A 444 4.63 1.64 -34.02
CA LYS A 444 4.21 2.93 -34.62
C LYS A 444 2.84 2.88 -35.28
N ASP A 445 2.42 1.72 -35.74
CA ASP A 445 1.08 1.48 -36.30
C ASP A 445 0.01 1.23 -35.22
N GLY A 446 0.39 1.25 -33.94
CA GLY A 446 -0.50 1.03 -32.81
C GLY A 446 -0.58 -0.43 -32.35
N PHE A 447 0.09 -1.38 -33.02
CA PHE A 447 0.10 -2.78 -32.58
C PHE A 447 0.87 -2.94 -31.26
N GLN A 448 0.34 -3.73 -30.33
CA GLN A 448 0.88 -3.90 -28.98
C GLN A 448 1.27 -5.34 -28.72
N VAL A 449 2.47 -5.53 -28.16
CA VAL A 449 3.01 -6.83 -27.75
C VAL A 449 3.33 -6.78 -26.28
N ILE A 450 2.95 -7.82 -25.55
CA ILE A 450 3.32 -8.03 -24.16
C ILE A 450 4.54 -8.94 -24.11
N ALA A 451 5.60 -8.45 -23.48
CA ALA A 451 6.81 -9.21 -23.18
C ALA A 451 6.80 -9.58 -21.70
N ARG A 452 6.71 -10.87 -21.40
CA ARG A 452 6.68 -11.44 -20.06
C ARG A 452 7.98 -12.17 -19.78
N LEU A 453 8.67 -11.79 -18.72
CA LEU A 453 9.95 -12.38 -18.31
C LEU A 453 9.80 -12.99 -16.91
N PRO A 454 9.94 -14.31 -16.75
CA PRO A 454 9.85 -14.96 -15.45
C PRO A 454 11.01 -14.56 -14.54
N TYR A 455 10.72 -14.47 -13.24
CA TYR A 455 11.75 -14.21 -12.23
C TYR A 455 12.69 -15.41 -12.05
N PRO A 456 13.90 -15.18 -11.52
CA PRO A 456 14.79 -16.28 -11.11
C PRO A 456 14.18 -17.27 -10.11
N SER A 457 13.18 -16.83 -9.34
CA SER A 457 12.39 -17.63 -8.39
C SER A 457 11.36 -18.55 -9.06
N THR A 458 10.98 -18.29 -10.31
CA THR A 458 10.06 -19.14 -11.07
C THR A 458 10.76 -20.47 -11.38
N GLN A 459 10.30 -21.54 -10.75
CA GLN A 459 10.85 -22.89 -10.89
C GLN A 459 9.74 -23.86 -11.27
N PRO A 460 10.02 -24.87 -12.11
CA PRO A 460 11.31 -25.21 -12.75
C PRO A 460 11.66 -24.29 -13.93
N ARG A 461 12.94 -23.86 -14.01
CA ARG A 461 13.48 -23.13 -15.17
C ARG A 461 13.34 -23.96 -16.45
N LEU A 462 13.21 -23.31 -17.60
CA LEU A 462 12.88 -23.89 -18.91
C LEU A 462 11.46 -24.49 -18.96
N LEU A 463 11.16 -25.42 -18.05
CA LEU A 463 9.93 -26.23 -18.07
C LEU A 463 8.68 -25.42 -17.72
N ALA A 464 8.75 -24.48 -16.77
CA ALA A 464 7.59 -23.65 -16.41
C ALA A 464 7.13 -22.79 -17.61
N THR A 465 8.07 -22.13 -18.29
CA THR A 465 7.78 -21.33 -19.49
C THR A 465 7.32 -22.18 -20.66
N ALA A 466 7.97 -23.33 -20.91
CA ALA A 466 7.56 -24.26 -21.97
C ALA A 466 6.12 -24.76 -21.74
N SER A 467 5.79 -25.10 -20.49
CA SER A 467 4.48 -25.63 -20.15
C SER A 467 3.38 -24.59 -20.23
N GLU A 468 3.66 -23.36 -19.80
CA GLU A 468 2.72 -22.24 -19.86
C GLU A 468 2.32 -21.92 -21.31
N VAL A 469 3.30 -21.80 -22.21
CA VAL A 469 3.06 -21.53 -23.63
C VAL A 469 2.24 -22.66 -24.26
N ALA A 470 2.63 -23.91 -24.01
CA ALA A 470 1.92 -25.07 -24.54
C ALA A 470 0.48 -25.17 -24.01
N THR A 471 0.26 -24.84 -22.74
CA THR A 471 -1.08 -24.83 -22.14
C THR A 471 -1.96 -23.77 -22.78
N MET A 472 -1.47 -22.54 -22.93
CA MET A 472 -2.23 -21.45 -23.57
C MET A 472 -2.63 -21.80 -25.00
N ASP A 473 -1.69 -22.34 -25.79
CA ASP A 473 -1.96 -22.74 -27.18
C ASP A 473 -2.96 -23.92 -27.25
N LEU A 474 -2.85 -24.89 -26.34
CA LEU A 474 -3.77 -26.03 -26.28
C LEU A 474 -5.20 -25.55 -25.96
N VAL A 475 -5.40 -24.84 -24.85
CA VAL A 475 -6.75 -24.42 -24.44
C VAL A 475 -7.37 -23.45 -25.46
N ARG A 476 -6.56 -22.64 -26.15
CA ARG A 476 -7.01 -21.77 -27.25
C ARG A 476 -7.58 -22.57 -28.42
N LYS A 477 -6.97 -23.70 -28.79
CA LYS A 477 -7.50 -24.60 -29.83
C LYS A 477 -8.87 -25.18 -29.47
N TYR A 478 -9.14 -25.38 -28.18
CA TYR A 478 -10.45 -25.80 -27.66
C TYR A 478 -11.41 -24.62 -27.37
N GLY A 479 -11.06 -23.41 -27.80
CA GLY A 479 -11.94 -22.25 -27.77
C GLY A 479 -12.00 -21.51 -26.43
N VAL A 480 -11.06 -21.74 -25.52
CA VAL A 480 -10.86 -20.91 -24.33
C VAL A 480 -10.11 -19.63 -24.74
N PRO A 481 -10.59 -18.44 -24.35
CA PRO A 481 -9.94 -17.19 -24.73
C PRO A 481 -8.64 -16.99 -23.94
N THR A 482 -7.49 -17.16 -24.59
CA THR A 482 -6.16 -16.88 -24.03
C THR A 482 -5.34 -16.03 -25.00
N PRO A 483 -4.35 -15.23 -24.55
CA PRO A 483 -3.51 -14.43 -25.44
C PRO A 483 -2.73 -15.27 -26.45
N MET A 484 -2.55 -14.75 -27.67
CA MET A 484 -1.77 -15.45 -28.70
C MET A 484 -0.29 -15.31 -28.40
N VAL A 485 0.46 -16.41 -28.37
CA VAL A 485 1.91 -16.35 -28.25
C VAL A 485 2.53 -16.12 -29.63
N TYR A 486 3.25 -15.01 -29.80
CA TYR A 486 3.98 -14.68 -31.02
C TYR A 486 5.38 -15.30 -31.07
N GLY A 487 6.01 -15.45 -29.90
CA GLY A 487 7.32 -16.07 -29.79
C GLY A 487 7.74 -16.20 -28.34
N TYR A 488 8.64 -17.14 -28.04
CA TYR A 488 9.13 -17.36 -26.69
C TYR A 488 10.54 -17.94 -26.74
N SER A 489 11.24 -17.89 -25.61
CA SER A 489 12.51 -18.57 -25.41
C SER A 489 12.49 -19.23 -24.05
N THR A 490 12.67 -20.54 -24.03
CA THR A 490 12.78 -21.32 -22.79
C THR A 490 14.19 -21.27 -22.23
N ASP A 491 15.24 -21.10 -23.05
CA ASP A 491 16.63 -20.98 -22.58
C ASP A 491 17.02 -19.53 -22.25
N ALA A 492 17.69 -19.33 -21.13
CA ALA A 492 18.26 -18.05 -20.71
C ALA A 492 19.58 -17.70 -21.45
N LYS A 493 20.21 -18.67 -22.15
CA LYS A 493 21.41 -18.45 -23.00
C LYS A 493 21.06 -17.84 -24.37
N ASN A 494 20.16 -16.87 -24.39
CA ASN A 494 19.80 -16.12 -25.59
C ASN A 494 20.40 -14.69 -25.54
N GLU A 495 20.22 -13.91 -26.60
CA GLU A 495 20.73 -12.53 -26.68
C GLU A 495 20.09 -11.59 -25.63
N VAL A 496 18.88 -11.95 -25.15
CA VAL A 496 18.16 -11.25 -24.08
C VAL A 496 18.79 -11.53 -22.71
N GLY A 497 19.45 -12.68 -22.53
CA GLY A 497 20.01 -13.13 -21.26
C GLY A 497 18.96 -13.65 -20.26
N SER A 498 17.74 -13.95 -20.71
CA SER A 498 16.63 -14.43 -19.88
C SER A 498 15.61 -15.20 -20.70
N GLU A 499 14.88 -16.12 -20.06
CA GLU A 499 13.64 -16.68 -20.59
C GLU A 499 12.62 -15.55 -20.84
N TYR A 500 11.78 -15.69 -21.85
CA TYR A 500 10.75 -14.71 -22.16
C TYR A 500 9.59 -15.31 -22.95
N ILE A 501 8.42 -14.70 -22.85
CA ILE A 501 7.23 -14.97 -23.65
C ILE A 501 6.76 -13.64 -24.27
N LEU A 502 6.58 -13.62 -25.58
CA LEU A 502 6.05 -12.50 -26.35
C LEU A 502 4.66 -12.86 -26.82
N MET A 503 3.65 -12.13 -26.38
CA MET A 503 2.25 -12.47 -26.59
C MET A 503 1.38 -11.25 -26.90
N GLU A 504 0.18 -11.53 -27.36
CA GLU A 504 -0.91 -10.58 -27.58
C GLU A 504 -1.26 -9.83 -26.28
N ARG A 505 -1.60 -8.54 -26.39
CA ARG A 505 -2.17 -7.80 -25.26
C ARG A 505 -3.61 -8.24 -25.04
N ALA A 506 -3.93 -8.69 -23.82
CA ALA A 506 -5.30 -8.98 -23.43
C ALA A 506 -6.20 -7.75 -23.66
N THR A 507 -7.28 -7.93 -24.41
CA THR A 507 -8.22 -6.88 -24.77
C THR A 507 -9.33 -6.77 -23.72
N GLY A 508 -9.80 -5.56 -23.40
CA GLY A 508 -10.88 -5.34 -22.45
C GLY A 508 -10.39 -4.77 -21.11
N ARG A 509 -11.30 -4.71 -20.13
CA ARG A 509 -11.02 -4.26 -18.76
C ARG A 509 -10.73 -5.46 -17.87
N CYS A 510 -9.84 -5.29 -16.89
CA CYS A 510 -9.58 -6.31 -15.87
C CYS A 510 -10.85 -6.48 -15.02
N LEU A 511 -11.32 -7.72 -14.85
CA LEU A 511 -12.55 -7.98 -14.09
C LEU A 511 -12.38 -7.54 -12.63
N GLY A 512 -11.20 -7.68 -12.05
CA GLY A 512 -10.90 -7.24 -10.68
C GLY A 512 -11.16 -5.76 -10.41
N GLU A 513 -10.89 -4.89 -11.39
CA GLU A 513 -11.12 -3.43 -11.28
C GLU A 513 -12.60 -3.08 -11.18
N VAL A 514 -13.46 -3.83 -11.89
CA VAL A 514 -14.90 -3.58 -11.95
C VAL A 514 -15.71 -4.53 -11.07
N TRP A 515 -15.10 -5.58 -10.50
CA TRP A 515 -15.78 -6.69 -9.80
C TRP A 515 -16.69 -6.22 -8.66
N TYR A 516 -16.29 -5.14 -8.00
CA TYR A 516 -16.98 -4.55 -6.86
C TYR A 516 -18.10 -3.57 -7.29
N GLU A 517 -18.09 -3.13 -8.54
CA GLU A 517 -19.01 -2.12 -9.10
C GLU A 517 -20.13 -2.74 -9.96
N ILE A 518 -19.93 -3.96 -10.46
CA ILE A 518 -20.92 -4.64 -11.32
C ILE A 518 -22.21 -5.01 -10.57
N SER A 519 -23.34 -4.91 -11.28
CA SER A 519 -24.64 -5.33 -10.77
C SER A 519 -24.73 -6.84 -10.57
N ASP A 520 -25.67 -7.29 -9.74
CA ASP A 520 -25.91 -8.71 -9.48
C ASP A 520 -26.17 -9.50 -10.78
N LYS A 521 -26.92 -8.92 -11.73
CA LYS A 521 -27.20 -9.55 -13.03
C LYS A 521 -25.95 -9.74 -13.88
N GLU A 522 -25.08 -8.74 -13.91
CA GLU A 522 -23.81 -8.80 -14.63
C GLU A 522 -22.86 -9.81 -13.98
N ARG A 523 -22.81 -9.84 -12.64
CA ARG A 523 -22.02 -10.84 -11.89
C ARG A 523 -22.46 -12.27 -12.20
N VAL A 524 -23.77 -12.55 -12.22
CA VAL A 524 -24.29 -13.88 -12.62
C VAL A 524 -23.88 -14.23 -14.05
N LYS A 525 -23.95 -13.26 -14.98
CA LYS A 525 -23.53 -13.48 -16.36
C LYS A 525 -22.05 -13.85 -16.45
N VAL A 526 -21.18 -13.11 -15.76
CA VAL A 526 -19.73 -13.37 -15.73
C VAL A 526 -19.44 -14.75 -15.15
N LEU A 527 -20.05 -15.10 -14.01
CA LEU A 527 -19.88 -16.43 -13.40
C LEU A 527 -20.31 -17.56 -14.35
N GLY A 528 -21.41 -17.38 -15.09
CA GLY A 528 -21.83 -18.32 -16.13
C GLY A 528 -20.81 -18.46 -17.27
N GLU A 529 -20.23 -17.36 -17.75
CA GLU A 529 -19.17 -17.41 -18.77
C GLU A 529 -17.88 -18.05 -18.25
N ILE A 530 -17.54 -17.89 -16.96
CA ILE A 530 -16.39 -18.55 -16.32
C ILE A 530 -16.59 -20.07 -16.33
N VAL A 531 -17.71 -20.55 -15.81
CA VAL A 531 -18.04 -21.99 -15.77
C VAL A 531 -18.09 -22.58 -17.18
N LYS A 532 -18.58 -21.81 -18.16
CA LYS A 532 -18.56 -22.22 -19.57
C LYS A 532 -17.13 -22.39 -20.12
N GLN A 533 -16.16 -21.59 -19.70
CA GLN A 533 -14.76 -21.84 -20.08
C GLN A 533 -14.20 -23.06 -19.35
N GLU A 534 -14.55 -23.28 -18.08
CA GLU A 534 -14.19 -24.51 -17.36
C GLU A 534 -14.76 -25.77 -18.05
N ALA A 535 -15.99 -25.71 -18.56
CA ALA A 535 -16.60 -26.81 -19.29
C ALA A 535 -15.77 -27.22 -20.50
N LYS A 536 -15.31 -26.25 -21.30
CA LYS A 536 -14.42 -26.49 -22.45
C LYS A 536 -13.10 -27.13 -22.04
N MET A 537 -12.52 -26.73 -20.90
CA MET A 537 -11.27 -27.32 -20.40
C MET A 537 -11.45 -28.78 -19.97
N PHE A 538 -12.60 -29.12 -19.39
CA PHE A 538 -12.90 -30.47 -18.89
C PHE A 538 -13.29 -31.46 -20.00
N GLU A 539 -13.64 -30.95 -21.18
CA GLU A 539 -13.84 -31.74 -22.40
C GLU A 539 -12.52 -32.23 -23.00
N ILE A 540 -11.40 -31.56 -22.71
CA ILE A 540 -10.08 -31.95 -23.21
C ILE A 540 -9.69 -33.31 -22.61
N GLY A 541 -9.50 -34.30 -23.48
CA GLY A 541 -9.07 -35.65 -23.08
C GLY A 541 -7.56 -35.76 -22.99
N PHE A 542 -7.05 -36.14 -21.82
CA PHE A 542 -5.62 -36.37 -21.60
C PHE A 542 -5.30 -37.85 -21.37
N PRO A 543 -4.12 -38.34 -21.82
CA PRO A 543 -3.70 -39.73 -21.63
C PRO A 543 -2.94 -39.97 -20.32
N ALA A 544 -2.54 -38.91 -19.62
CA ALA A 544 -1.70 -38.95 -18.43
C ALA A 544 -1.89 -37.69 -17.57
N PHE A 545 -1.38 -37.72 -16.35
CA PHE A 545 -1.36 -36.60 -15.39
C PHE A 545 0.03 -35.96 -15.34
N GLY A 546 0.08 -34.66 -15.04
CA GLY A 546 1.29 -33.84 -15.10
C GLY A 546 1.02 -32.50 -15.78
N SER A 547 2.00 -31.93 -16.46
CA SER A 547 1.83 -30.64 -17.14
C SER A 547 1.90 -30.79 -18.66
N VAL A 548 1.26 -29.88 -19.40
CA VAL A 548 1.21 -29.89 -20.87
C VAL A 548 2.47 -29.25 -21.42
N PHE A 549 3.03 -29.81 -22.50
CA PHE A 549 4.21 -29.28 -23.20
C PHE A 549 4.10 -29.44 -24.71
N GLY A 550 4.82 -28.61 -25.46
CA GLY A 550 5.09 -28.85 -26.87
C GLY A 550 6.05 -30.04 -27.02
N ALA A 551 5.79 -30.92 -27.99
CA ALA A 551 6.60 -32.12 -28.20
C ALA A 551 8.09 -31.82 -28.50
N ALA A 552 8.40 -30.62 -29.00
CA ALA A 552 9.75 -30.16 -29.31
C ALA A 552 10.48 -29.54 -28.10
N ASP A 553 9.74 -29.09 -27.08
CA ASP A 553 10.29 -28.33 -25.95
C ASP A 553 10.78 -29.23 -24.81
N LEU A 554 10.32 -30.49 -24.78
CA LEU A 554 10.79 -31.47 -23.80
C LEU A 554 12.10 -32.13 -24.26
N PRO A 555 13.16 -32.11 -23.43
CA PRO A 555 14.36 -32.92 -23.68
C PRO A 555 14.05 -34.41 -23.77
N GLU A 556 14.74 -35.14 -24.66
CA GLU A 556 14.50 -36.57 -24.93
C GLU A 556 14.66 -37.51 -23.71
N HIS A 557 15.38 -37.07 -22.67
CA HIS A 557 15.61 -37.85 -21.45
C HIS A 557 14.46 -37.75 -20.43
N ILE A 558 13.50 -36.85 -20.65
CA ILE A 558 12.33 -36.67 -19.77
C ILE A 558 11.16 -37.49 -20.33
N GLY A 559 10.48 -38.24 -19.47
CA GLY A 559 9.31 -39.01 -19.85
C GLY A 559 8.20 -38.12 -20.43
N ARG A 560 7.57 -38.56 -21.52
CA ARG A 560 6.46 -37.84 -22.17
C ARG A 560 5.40 -38.81 -22.67
N VAL A 561 4.15 -38.37 -22.64
CA VAL A 561 2.99 -39.10 -23.19
C VAL A 561 2.27 -38.20 -24.19
N GLU A 562 2.16 -38.62 -25.45
CA GLU A 562 1.54 -37.80 -26.50
C GLU A 562 0.03 -37.62 -26.29
N VAL A 563 -0.44 -36.38 -26.34
CA VAL A 563 -1.88 -36.07 -26.34
C VAL A 563 -2.42 -36.41 -27.73
N GLY A 564 -3.58 -37.08 -27.80
CA GLY A 564 -4.08 -37.74 -29.01
C GLY A 564 -4.17 -36.89 -30.30
N THR A 565 -4.47 -37.55 -31.42
CA THR A 565 -4.30 -37.05 -32.81
C THR A 565 -5.00 -35.73 -33.17
N GLU A 566 -6.04 -35.30 -32.44
CA GLU A 566 -6.71 -34.01 -32.67
C GLU A 566 -5.91 -32.81 -32.13
N ALA A 567 -5.05 -33.04 -31.13
CA ALA A 567 -4.20 -32.04 -30.48
C ALA A 567 -2.73 -32.18 -30.93
N GLY A 568 -2.50 -32.52 -32.20
CA GLY A 568 -1.16 -32.81 -32.73
C GLY A 568 -0.09 -31.78 -32.32
N GLY A 569 1.02 -32.27 -31.79
CA GLY A 569 2.18 -31.47 -31.36
C GLY A 569 2.30 -31.25 -29.84
N PHE A 570 1.36 -31.74 -29.02
CA PHE A 570 1.43 -31.64 -27.55
C PHE A 570 1.67 -32.98 -26.86
N CYS A 571 2.32 -32.93 -25.71
CA CYS A 571 2.55 -34.08 -24.84
C CYS A 571 2.37 -33.70 -23.36
N VAL A 572 2.05 -34.68 -22.53
CA VAL A 572 2.05 -34.56 -21.07
C VAL A 572 3.43 -34.95 -20.56
N GLY A 573 4.03 -34.09 -19.77
CA GLY A 573 5.35 -34.26 -19.17
C GLY A 573 5.29 -34.19 -17.64
N PRO A 574 6.42 -33.88 -16.97
CA PRO A 574 6.48 -33.79 -15.52
C PRO A 574 5.64 -32.62 -14.98
N ASP A 575 5.15 -32.76 -13.75
CA ASP A 575 4.41 -31.70 -13.05
C ASP A 575 5.33 -30.52 -12.73
N VAL A 576 5.01 -29.34 -13.29
CA VAL A 576 5.77 -28.09 -13.09
C VAL A 576 5.27 -27.25 -11.92
N SER A 577 4.36 -27.74 -11.09
CA SER A 577 3.86 -27.05 -9.89
C SER A 577 5.00 -26.62 -8.99
N LEU A 578 5.03 -25.34 -8.59
CA LEU A 578 6.12 -24.74 -7.80
C LEU A 578 6.48 -25.57 -6.55
N LYS A 579 5.46 -26.13 -5.87
CA LYS A 579 5.60 -27.02 -4.69
C LYS A 579 6.52 -28.23 -4.92
N ASN A 580 6.71 -28.66 -6.17
CA ASN A 580 7.56 -29.79 -6.52
C ASN A 580 9.02 -29.43 -6.79
N TRP A 581 9.32 -28.15 -6.95
CA TRP A 581 10.63 -27.68 -7.43
C TRP A 581 11.30 -26.68 -6.48
N PHE A 582 10.52 -25.97 -5.66
CA PHE A 582 10.98 -24.90 -4.80
C PHE A 582 12.22 -25.25 -3.94
N GLY A 583 13.21 -24.35 -3.98
CA GLY A 583 14.46 -24.46 -3.24
C GLY A 583 15.37 -25.58 -3.74
N THR A 584 15.95 -26.35 -2.82
CA THR A 584 16.84 -27.47 -3.14
C THR A 584 16.10 -28.68 -3.73
N ARG A 585 14.76 -28.68 -3.77
CA ARG A 585 13.95 -29.75 -4.39
C ARG A 585 14.21 -29.86 -5.89
N SER A 586 14.51 -28.77 -6.57
CA SER A 586 14.87 -28.76 -7.99
C SER A 586 16.13 -29.59 -8.32
N GLN A 587 17.01 -29.80 -7.34
CA GLN A 587 18.26 -30.55 -7.50
C GLN A 587 18.07 -32.06 -7.34
N LEU A 588 16.89 -32.53 -6.91
CA LEU A 588 16.60 -33.95 -6.79
C LEU A 588 16.44 -34.60 -8.17
N GLY A 589 17.23 -35.63 -8.43
CA GLY A 589 17.15 -36.48 -9.63
C GLY A 589 16.01 -37.52 -9.59
N MET A 590 14.85 -37.15 -9.03
CA MET A 590 13.66 -38.01 -8.97
C MET A 590 12.72 -37.69 -10.13
N PRO A 591 12.06 -38.70 -10.73
CA PRO A 591 10.98 -38.47 -11.70
C PRO A 591 9.80 -37.76 -11.00
N ARG A 592 9.11 -36.88 -11.74
CA ARG A 592 7.98 -36.06 -11.25
C ARG A 592 6.77 -36.18 -12.19
N GLY A 593 6.52 -37.39 -12.68
CA GLY A 593 5.61 -37.66 -13.79
C GLY A 593 6.28 -37.64 -15.17
N PRO A 594 5.50 -37.81 -16.25
CA PRO A 594 4.04 -37.92 -16.27
C PRO A 594 3.53 -39.20 -15.60
N ALA A 595 2.46 -39.09 -14.82
CA ALA A 595 1.83 -40.23 -14.13
C ALA A 595 0.69 -40.82 -14.97
N LEU A 596 0.54 -42.14 -14.95
CA LEU A 596 -0.47 -42.85 -15.75
C LEU A 596 -1.76 -43.17 -14.98
N THR A 597 -1.72 -43.13 -13.64
CA THR A 597 -2.85 -43.46 -12.77
C THR A 597 -3.00 -42.44 -11.64
N ALA A 598 -4.22 -42.21 -11.12
CA ALA A 598 -4.42 -41.35 -9.93
C ALA A 598 -3.56 -41.78 -8.74
N GLN A 599 -3.39 -43.09 -8.55
CA GLN A 599 -2.57 -43.61 -7.45
C GLN A 599 -1.12 -43.09 -7.56
N GLN A 600 -0.53 -43.09 -8.77
CA GLN A 600 0.81 -42.55 -8.99
C GLN A 600 0.88 -41.05 -8.67
N VAL A 601 -0.15 -40.28 -9.02
CA VAL A 601 -0.24 -38.84 -8.69
C VAL A 601 -0.15 -38.61 -7.18
N LEU A 602 -0.87 -39.40 -6.38
CA LEU A 602 -0.82 -39.31 -4.91
C LEU A 602 0.56 -39.73 -4.36
N GLU A 603 1.13 -40.81 -4.89
CA GLU A 603 2.38 -41.38 -4.38
C GLU A 603 3.62 -40.56 -4.76
N ASP A 604 3.68 -40.01 -5.97
CA ASP A 604 4.88 -39.34 -6.49
C ASP A 604 5.23 -38.08 -5.68
N GLY A 605 4.22 -37.29 -5.29
CA GLY A 605 4.41 -36.11 -4.45
C GLY A 605 4.97 -36.45 -3.06
N ALA A 606 4.40 -37.48 -2.41
CA ALA A 606 4.85 -37.95 -1.10
C ALA A 606 6.24 -38.60 -1.16
N ARG A 607 6.53 -39.43 -2.18
CA ARG A 607 7.85 -40.05 -2.40
C ARG A 607 8.94 -38.99 -2.65
N LYS A 608 8.64 -37.96 -3.43
CA LYS A 608 9.52 -36.80 -3.65
C LYS A 608 9.86 -36.15 -2.32
N GLU A 609 8.86 -35.84 -1.49
CA GLU A 609 9.09 -35.14 -0.23
C GLU A 609 9.87 -36.01 0.77
N ILE A 610 9.59 -37.31 0.87
CA ILE A 610 10.39 -38.25 1.66
C ILE A 610 11.85 -38.28 1.18
N ALA A 611 12.09 -38.33 -0.13
CA ALA A 611 13.45 -38.31 -0.68
C ALA A 611 14.18 -37.01 -0.34
N TRP A 612 13.48 -35.87 -0.41
CA TRP A 612 14.03 -34.58 0.01
C TRP A 612 14.37 -34.55 1.50
N LEU A 613 13.46 -34.99 2.37
CA LEU A 613 13.65 -35.02 3.82
C LEU A 613 14.83 -35.91 4.23
N ARG A 614 15.01 -37.05 3.56
CA ARG A 614 16.16 -37.95 3.81
C ARG A 614 17.50 -37.34 3.36
N ALA A 615 17.51 -36.53 2.31
CA ALA A 615 18.72 -35.92 1.77
C ALA A 615 19.10 -34.58 2.45
N HIS A 616 18.09 -33.75 2.74
CA HIS A 616 18.26 -32.35 3.14
C HIS A 616 17.45 -31.95 4.39
N GLY A 617 16.58 -32.81 4.91
CA GLY A 617 15.72 -32.52 6.05
C GLY A 617 16.53 -32.21 7.31
N LYS A 618 16.24 -31.07 7.93
CA LYS A 618 16.82 -30.64 9.21
C LYS A 618 15.70 -30.15 10.14
N PRO A 619 15.87 -30.29 11.47
CA PRO A 619 14.99 -29.63 12.42
C PRO A 619 14.95 -28.13 12.20
N ARG A 620 13.76 -27.56 12.08
CA ARG A 620 13.54 -26.13 11.82
C ARG A 620 12.34 -25.63 12.62
N LEU A 621 12.31 -24.34 12.87
CA LEU A 621 11.09 -23.69 13.35
C LEU A 621 10.03 -23.70 12.24
N PRO A 622 8.74 -23.71 12.59
CA PRO A 622 7.67 -23.42 11.65
C PRO A 622 7.95 -22.14 10.85
N PHE A 623 7.72 -22.21 9.53
CA PHE A 623 7.88 -21.08 8.62
C PHE A 623 7.00 -19.91 9.05
N ASP A 624 5.70 -20.16 9.14
CA ASP A 624 4.76 -19.19 9.71
C ASP A 624 5.07 -19.03 11.21
N ARG A 625 5.39 -17.80 11.58
CA ARG A 625 5.80 -17.45 12.94
C ARG A 625 4.65 -17.60 13.93
N GLY A 626 3.40 -17.49 13.47
CA GLY A 626 2.21 -17.71 14.30
C GLY A 626 2.17 -19.10 14.92
N TYR A 627 2.72 -20.11 14.23
CA TYR A 627 2.73 -21.49 14.73
C TYR A 627 3.84 -21.78 15.74
N ARG A 628 4.82 -20.89 15.93
CA ARG A 628 5.99 -21.19 16.79
C ARG A 628 5.61 -21.36 18.26
N GLU A 629 4.60 -20.64 18.74
CA GLU A 629 4.09 -20.76 20.11
C GLU A 629 3.52 -22.15 20.40
N MET A 630 2.77 -22.73 19.46
CA MET A 630 2.20 -24.08 19.54
C MET A 630 3.27 -25.17 19.72
N PHE A 631 4.49 -24.92 19.24
CA PHE A 631 5.65 -25.81 19.43
C PHE A 631 6.59 -25.33 20.54
N SER A 632 6.13 -24.46 21.45
CA SER A 632 6.95 -23.90 22.54
C SER A 632 8.25 -23.24 22.06
N TYR A 633 8.25 -22.71 20.84
CA TYR A 633 9.40 -22.11 20.17
C TYR A 633 10.57 -23.08 19.92
N ASP A 634 10.31 -24.40 19.94
CA ASP A 634 11.30 -25.43 19.63
C ASP A 634 11.31 -25.83 18.15
N LYS A 635 12.46 -26.31 17.68
CA LYS A 635 12.62 -26.83 16.30
C LYS A 635 11.88 -28.16 16.17
N VAL A 636 11.06 -28.28 15.13
CA VAL A 636 10.30 -29.51 14.83
C VAL A 636 11.16 -30.47 14.02
N ASP A 637 11.22 -31.74 14.43
CA ASP A 637 12.01 -32.77 13.75
C ASP A 637 11.27 -33.29 12.49
N PRO A 638 11.93 -33.31 11.31
CA PRO A 638 11.34 -33.80 10.06
C PRO A 638 10.98 -35.31 10.06
N ARG A 639 11.49 -36.10 11.01
CA ARG A 639 11.22 -37.54 11.09
C ARG A 639 9.75 -37.85 11.32
N GLU A 640 9.05 -37.05 12.12
CA GLU A 640 7.62 -37.24 12.36
C GLU A 640 6.81 -37.04 11.07
N HIS A 641 7.14 -36.01 10.31
CA HIS A 641 6.50 -35.75 9.02
C HIS A 641 6.83 -36.86 8.01
N THR A 642 8.08 -37.35 8.00
CA THR A 642 8.47 -38.50 7.17
C THR A 642 7.64 -39.74 7.51
N ALA A 643 7.42 -40.03 8.80
CA ALA A 643 6.59 -41.15 9.24
C ALA A 643 5.12 -40.98 8.83
N SER A 644 4.58 -39.76 8.88
CA SER A 644 3.24 -39.44 8.38
C SER A 644 3.12 -39.66 6.87
N LEU A 645 4.11 -39.23 6.08
CA LEU A 645 4.16 -39.48 4.63
C LEU A 645 4.27 -40.98 4.30
N GLU A 646 5.06 -41.74 5.07
CA GLU A 646 5.14 -43.20 4.89
C GLU A 646 3.82 -43.90 5.23
N LYS A 647 3.08 -43.42 6.24
CA LYS A 647 1.71 -43.87 6.52
C LYS A 647 0.75 -43.49 5.39
N PHE A 648 0.86 -42.29 4.84
CA PHE A 648 0.07 -41.84 3.68
C PHE A 648 0.30 -42.75 2.45
N LEU A 649 1.54 -43.15 2.17
CA LEU A 649 1.83 -44.07 1.06
C LEU A 649 1.14 -45.44 1.22
N LYS A 650 0.91 -45.92 2.44
CA LYS A 650 0.20 -47.18 2.68
C LYS A 650 -1.30 -47.10 2.38
N ILE A 651 -1.88 -45.90 2.46
CA ILE A 651 -3.31 -45.67 2.22
C ILE A 651 -3.60 -45.06 0.85
N ALA A 652 -2.59 -44.59 0.11
CA ALA A 652 -2.77 -43.86 -1.15
C ALA A 652 -3.67 -44.59 -2.16
N ALA A 653 -3.55 -45.91 -2.28
CA ALA A 653 -4.41 -46.73 -3.13
C ALA A 653 -5.90 -46.71 -2.73
N TYR A 654 -6.20 -46.60 -1.43
CA TYR A 654 -7.56 -46.54 -0.90
C TYR A 654 -8.17 -45.14 -1.00
N ILE A 655 -7.34 -44.09 -1.08
CA ILE A 655 -7.81 -42.71 -1.23
C ILE A 655 -8.41 -42.49 -2.62
N VAL A 656 -7.90 -43.20 -3.64
CA VAL A 656 -8.42 -43.13 -5.01
C VAL A 656 -9.87 -43.65 -5.04
N PRO A 657 -10.83 -42.90 -5.59
CA PRO A 657 -12.21 -43.36 -5.75
C PRO A 657 -12.30 -44.64 -6.60
N GLU A 658 -13.29 -45.49 -6.33
CA GLU A 658 -13.53 -46.70 -7.15
C GLU A 658 -14.18 -46.33 -8.50
N GLU A 659 -14.86 -45.18 -8.59
CA GLU A 659 -15.55 -44.78 -9.79
C GLU A 659 -14.61 -44.17 -10.85
N ASP A 660 -14.48 -44.84 -11.99
CA ASP A 660 -13.60 -44.44 -13.11
C ASP A 660 -13.80 -42.99 -13.59
N TRP A 661 -15.02 -42.45 -13.50
CA TRP A 661 -15.32 -41.09 -13.97
C TRP A 661 -14.68 -40.01 -13.08
N LEU A 662 -14.34 -40.31 -11.83
CA LEU A 662 -13.63 -39.42 -10.90
C LEU A 662 -12.12 -39.41 -11.13
N ASP A 663 -11.58 -40.49 -11.71
CA ASP A 663 -10.17 -40.59 -12.12
C ASP A 663 -9.91 -39.91 -13.49
N LYS A 664 -10.94 -39.34 -14.13
CA LYS A 664 -10.77 -38.67 -15.41
C LYS A 664 -9.72 -37.54 -15.30
N PRO A 665 -8.68 -37.52 -16.14
CA PRO A 665 -7.69 -36.46 -16.15
C PRO A 665 -8.31 -35.18 -16.72
N VAL A 666 -8.26 -34.10 -15.95
CA VAL A 666 -8.79 -32.79 -16.33
C VAL A 666 -7.75 -31.70 -16.04
N ILE A 667 -7.77 -30.66 -16.86
CA ILE A 667 -6.99 -29.44 -16.63
C ILE A 667 -7.91 -28.34 -16.13
N ARG A 668 -7.42 -27.54 -15.19
CA ARG A 668 -8.10 -26.38 -14.66
C ARG A 668 -7.13 -25.23 -14.52
N HIS A 669 -7.64 -23.99 -14.60
CA HIS A 669 -6.83 -22.81 -14.34
C HIS A 669 -6.27 -22.86 -12.89
N PRO A 670 -4.96 -22.60 -12.69
CA PRO A 670 -4.31 -22.75 -11.39
C PRO A 670 -4.75 -21.69 -10.38
N ASP A 671 -4.98 -20.44 -10.83
CA ASP A 671 -5.44 -19.33 -9.97
C ASP A 671 -6.55 -18.51 -10.65
N LEU A 672 -7.79 -18.97 -10.55
CA LEU A 672 -8.95 -18.33 -11.18
C LEU A 672 -9.48 -17.19 -10.32
N ASN A 673 -8.79 -16.04 -10.38
CA ASN A 673 -9.11 -14.80 -9.68
C ASN A 673 -9.66 -13.75 -10.67
N PRO A 674 -10.62 -12.88 -10.29
CA PRO A 674 -11.00 -11.70 -11.07
C PRO A 674 -9.85 -10.89 -11.68
N ASN A 675 -8.69 -10.80 -11.03
CA ASN A 675 -7.53 -10.07 -11.59
C ASN A 675 -6.90 -10.73 -12.83
N ASN A 676 -7.15 -12.03 -13.05
CA ASN A 676 -6.61 -12.80 -14.17
C ASN A 676 -7.60 -12.92 -15.34
N ILE A 677 -8.77 -12.28 -15.25
CA ILE A 677 -9.86 -12.38 -16.23
C ILE A 677 -10.11 -11.00 -16.84
N PHE A 678 -10.15 -10.92 -18.17
CA PHE A 678 -10.48 -9.72 -18.92
C PHE A 678 -11.86 -9.84 -19.54
N VAL A 679 -12.60 -8.73 -19.52
CA VAL A 679 -13.96 -8.65 -20.04
C VAL A 679 -14.16 -7.46 -20.99
N ASP A 680 -15.05 -7.62 -21.96
CA ASP A 680 -15.53 -6.52 -22.81
C ASP A 680 -16.56 -5.64 -22.08
N ASP A 681 -17.04 -4.59 -22.74
CA ASP A 681 -18.07 -3.68 -22.18
C ASP A 681 -19.42 -4.36 -21.93
N ASN A 682 -19.63 -5.56 -22.48
CA ASN A 682 -20.82 -6.37 -22.26
C ASN A 682 -20.58 -7.48 -21.22
N PHE A 683 -19.44 -7.50 -20.52
CA PHE A 683 -19.05 -8.53 -19.56
C PHE A 683 -18.90 -9.94 -20.15
N ASN A 684 -18.54 -10.06 -21.42
CA ASN A 684 -18.10 -11.33 -22.01
C ASN A 684 -16.59 -11.48 -21.77
N ILE A 685 -16.14 -12.70 -21.44
CA ILE A 685 -14.72 -12.98 -21.21
C ILE A 685 -13.96 -12.91 -22.53
N THR A 686 -13.01 -11.99 -22.62
CA THR A 686 -12.17 -11.76 -23.80
C THR A 686 -10.82 -12.45 -23.70
N SER A 687 -10.28 -12.62 -22.50
CA SER A 687 -9.00 -13.28 -22.26
C SER A 687 -8.87 -13.74 -20.80
N ILE A 688 -8.26 -14.90 -20.59
CA ILE A 688 -7.81 -15.42 -19.29
C ILE A 688 -6.29 -15.53 -19.33
N ILE A 689 -5.61 -14.93 -18.36
CA ILE A 689 -4.16 -14.88 -18.27
C ILE A 689 -3.66 -15.67 -17.04
N ASP A 690 -2.33 -15.85 -16.99
CA ASP A 690 -1.60 -16.49 -15.89
C ASP A 690 -1.81 -18.00 -15.75
N TRP A 691 -1.45 -18.71 -16.83
CA TRP A 691 -1.50 -20.17 -16.92
C TRP A 691 -0.26 -20.89 -16.35
N GLN A 692 0.56 -20.20 -15.56
CA GLN A 692 1.74 -20.81 -14.95
C GLN A 692 1.35 -21.88 -13.95
N HIS A 693 2.08 -23.00 -13.96
CA HIS A 693 1.84 -24.14 -13.08
C HIS A 693 0.51 -24.87 -13.31
N ALA A 694 -0.15 -24.64 -14.45
CA ALA A 694 -1.31 -25.42 -14.85
C ALA A 694 -0.95 -26.92 -14.95
N THR A 695 -1.74 -27.75 -14.27
CA THR A 695 -1.45 -29.18 -14.10
C THR A 695 -2.73 -29.99 -14.30
N ILE A 696 -2.59 -31.12 -14.99
CA ILE A 696 -3.61 -32.14 -15.20
C ILE A 696 -3.63 -33.04 -13.98
N LEU A 697 -4.76 -33.09 -13.29
CA LEU A 697 -5.00 -33.95 -12.14
C LEU A 697 -6.31 -34.73 -12.34
N PRO A 698 -6.53 -35.81 -11.58
CA PRO A 698 -7.83 -36.47 -11.49
C PRO A 698 -8.95 -35.50 -11.13
N LEU A 699 -10.15 -35.72 -11.70
CA LEU A 699 -11.33 -34.89 -11.47
C LEU A 699 -11.63 -34.71 -9.98
N PHE A 700 -11.50 -35.75 -9.15
CA PHE A 700 -11.77 -35.64 -7.72
C PHE A 700 -10.80 -34.71 -6.95
N LEU A 701 -9.59 -34.46 -7.48
CA LEU A 701 -8.63 -33.51 -6.90
C LEU A 701 -8.86 -32.08 -7.39
N HIS A 702 -9.28 -31.92 -8.64
CA HIS A 702 -9.63 -30.61 -9.22
C HIS A 702 -11.02 -30.12 -8.84
N ALA A 703 -11.90 -31.01 -8.39
CA ALA A 703 -13.24 -30.68 -7.91
C ALA A 703 -13.18 -29.64 -6.78
N GLY A 704 -14.10 -28.68 -6.84
CA GLY A 704 -14.25 -27.61 -5.87
C GLY A 704 -14.49 -26.25 -6.51
N ILE A 705 -14.65 -25.25 -5.65
CA ILE A 705 -14.92 -23.86 -6.03
C ILE A 705 -13.59 -23.09 -5.97
N PRO A 706 -13.31 -22.17 -6.91
CA PRO A 706 -12.12 -21.32 -6.82
C PRO A 706 -12.17 -20.44 -5.56
N VAL A 707 -11.01 -20.18 -4.96
CA VAL A 707 -10.90 -19.44 -3.70
C VAL A 707 -11.55 -18.05 -3.79
N ALA A 708 -11.43 -17.38 -4.94
CA ALA A 708 -12.03 -16.07 -5.16
C ALA A 708 -13.57 -16.07 -5.19
N PHE A 709 -14.20 -17.24 -5.38
CA PHE A 709 -15.66 -17.38 -5.52
C PHE A 709 -16.30 -18.23 -4.41
N GLN A 710 -15.50 -18.80 -3.51
CA GLN A 710 -16.00 -19.63 -2.40
C GLN A 710 -16.33 -18.80 -1.15
N ASN A 711 -17.22 -19.32 -0.30
CA ASN A 711 -17.59 -18.73 0.99
C ASN A 711 -17.81 -19.84 2.02
N HIS A 712 -16.83 -20.73 2.17
CA HIS A 712 -16.88 -21.85 3.12
C HIS A 712 -16.87 -21.35 4.57
N GLY A 713 -17.54 -22.08 5.47
CA GLY A 713 -17.72 -21.70 6.87
C GLY A 713 -18.95 -20.80 7.12
N ASP A 714 -19.68 -20.43 6.07
CA ASP A 714 -20.97 -19.74 6.16
C ASP A 714 -22.13 -20.74 5.96
N PRO A 715 -22.96 -21.01 6.99
CA PRO A 715 -24.02 -22.02 6.92
C PRO A 715 -25.00 -21.80 5.76
N ASP A 716 -25.33 -20.54 5.45
CA ASP A 716 -26.28 -20.22 4.37
C ASP A 716 -25.70 -20.53 2.99
N SER A 717 -24.40 -20.30 2.79
CA SER A 717 -23.70 -20.65 1.56
C SER A 717 -23.61 -22.16 1.38
N GLU A 718 -23.31 -22.90 2.45
CA GLU A 718 -23.17 -24.38 2.42
C GLU A 718 -24.50 -25.10 2.22
N GLU A 719 -25.58 -24.58 2.79
CA GLU A 719 -26.95 -25.06 2.53
C GLU A 719 -27.48 -24.64 1.15
N LEU A 720 -26.70 -23.88 0.37
CA LEU A 720 -27.09 -23.28 -0.89
C LEU A 720 -28.43 -22.54 -0.76
N LYS A 721 -28.62 -21.79 0.34
CA LYS A 721 -29.76 -20.89 0.48
C LYS A 721 -29.61 -19.74 -0.51
N LYS A 722 -30.75 -19.31 -1.06
CA LYS A 722 -30.77 -18.15 -1.94
C LYS A 722 -30.34 -16.91 -1.15
N PRO A 723 -29.35 -16.14 -1.62
CA PRO A 723 -28.88 -14.94 -0.95
C PRO A 723 -29.96 -13.84 -0.98
N GLU A 724 -30.19 -13.19 0.14
CA GLU A 724 -31.10 -12.05 0.28
C GLU A 724 -30.37 -10.91 1.01
N LEU A 725 -30.68 -9.66 0.62
CA LEU A 725 -30.15 -8.48 1.31
C LEU A 725 -30.85 -8.33 2.67
N PRO A 726 -30.12 -8.00 3.76
CA PRO A 726 -30.73 -7.70 5.06
C PRO A 726 -31.77 -6.59 4.96
N SER A 727 -32.93 -6.77 5.60
CA SER A 727 -34.03 -5.79 5.56
C SER A 727 -33.74 -4.50 6.33
N ASN A 728 -32.75 -4.51 7.23
CA ASN A 728 -32.33 -3.39 8.09
C ASN A 728 -31.07 -2.68 7.57
N LEU A 729 -30.70 -2.87 6.30
CA LEU A 729 -29.44 -2.36 5.73
C LEU A 729 -29.26 -0.83 5.87
N ASP A 730 -30.36 -0.08 5.80
CA ASP A 730 -30.36 1.39 5.90
C ASP A 730 -30.29 1.91 7.34
N GLU A 731 -30.50 1.02 8.33
CA GLU A 731 -30.51 1.34 9.77
C GLU A 731 -29.17 0.98 10.45
N LEU A 732 -28.28 0.29 9.74
CA LEU A 732 -26.96 -0.11 10.22
C LEU A 732 -25.94 1.02 10.12
N ASP A 733 -24.96 1.01 11.02
CA ASP A 733 -23.76 1.83 10.89
C ASP A 733 -23.02 1.49 9.58
N GLU A 734 -22.30 2.47 9.02
CA GLU A 734 -21.62 2.36 7.72
C GLU A 734 -20.64 1.18 7.65
N ASP A 735 -19.94 0.89 8.74
CA ASP A 735 -19.01 -0.24 8.82
C ASP A 735 -19.73 -1.60 8.81
N ASP A 736 -20.85 -1.72 9.53
CA ASP A 736 -21.63 -2.95 9.58
C ASP A 736 -22.41 -3.16 8.28
N ARG A 737 -22.90 -2.08 7.68
CA ARG A 737 -23.50 -2.09 6.33
C ARG A 737 -22.51 -2.60 5.28
N LYS A 738 -21.25 -2.19 5.35
CA LYS A 738 -20.19 -2.63 4.43
C LYS A 738 -19.89 -4.12 4.59
N LYS A 739 -19.80 -4.63 5.82
CA LYS A 739 -19.60 -6.07 6.10
C LYS A 739 -20.76 -6.91 5.57
N ASP A 740 -22.00 -6.48 5.81
CA ASP A 740 -23.20 -7.18 5.34
C ASP A 740 -23.30 -7.20 3.82
N LEU A 741 -22.97 -6.09 3.15
CA LEU A 741 -22.90 -6.05 1.68
C LEU A 741 -21.80 -6.96 1.11
N GLU A 742 -20.63 -7.03 1.76
CA GLU A 742 -19.57 -7.94 1.35
C GLU A 742 -19.97 -9.41 1.55
N LEU A 743 -20.56 -9.73 2.70
CA LEU A 743 -21.06 -11.08 2.99
C LEU A 743 -22.14 -11.49 1.98
N TYR A 744 -23.10 -10.60 1.69
CA TYR A 744 -24.10 -10.82 0.63
C TYR A 744 -23.43 -11.10 -0.72
N ARG A 745 -22.41 -10.31 -1.11
CA ARG A 745 -21.68 -10.54 -2.36
C ARG A 745 -20.99 -11.91 -2.38
N ARG A 746 -20.35 -12.32 -1.28
CA ARG A 746 -19.68 -13.63 -1.16
C ARG A 746 -20.69 -14.78 -1.27
N ARG A 747 -21.81 -14.72 -0.53
CA ARG A 747 -22.95 -15.65 -0.63
C ARG A 747 -23.51 -15.72 -2.05
N HIS A 748 -23.72 -14.57 -2.68
CA HIS A 748 -24.23 -14.46 -4.04
C HIS A 748 -23.28 -15.08 -5.06
N THR A 749 -21.99 -14.78 -4.96
CA THR A 749 -20.98 -15.34 -5.87
C THR A 749 -20.89 -16.86 -5.75
N HIS A 750 -20.85 -17.37 -4.51
CA HIS A 750 -20.84 -18.80 -4.22
C HIS A 750 -22.06 -19.52 -4.79
N PHE A 751 -23.26 -19.04 -4.46
CA PHE A 751 -24.53 -19.65 -4.87
C PHE A 751 -24.65 -19.74 -6.40
N TYR A 752 -24.38 -18.65 -7.12
CA TYR A 752 -24.52 -18.62 -8.58
C TYR A 752 -23.42 -19.37 -9.31
N TYR A 753 -22.19 -19.43 -8.77
CA TYR A 753 -21.14 -20.28 -9.32
C TYR A 753 -21.50 -21.76 -9.22
N VAL A 754 -21.98 -22.21 -8.05
CA VAL A 754 -22.43 -23.59 -7.85
C VAL A 754 -23.62 -23.92 -8.75
N GLY A 755 -24.61 -23.02 -8.85
CA GLY A 755 -25.76 -23.19 -9.74
C GLY A 755 -25.38 -23.27 -11.23
N ALA A 756 -24.46 -22.41 -11.70
CA ALA A 756 -23.93 -22.49 -13.06
C ALA A 756 -23.17 -23.81 -13.30
N THR A 757 -22.39 -24.25 -12.32
CA THR A 757 -21.64 -25.52 -12.40
C THR A 757 -22.59 -26.72 -12.46
N ALA A 758 -23.65 -26.74 -11.66
CA ALA A 758 -24.66 -27.79 -11.68
C ALA A 758 -25.40 -27.89 -13.03
N THR A 759 -25.54 -26.77 -13.75
CA THR A 759 -26.26 -26.74 -15.03
C THR A 759 -25.38 -27.06 -16.24
N MET A 760 -24.11 -26.64 -16.24
CA MET A 760 -23.21 -26.78 -17.40
C MET A 760 -22.15 -27.89 -17.24
N LEU A 761 -21.87 -28.32 -16.01
CA LEU A 761 -20.72 -29.15 -15.63
C LEU A 761 -21.15 -30.24 -14.62
N ASP A 762 -22.11 -31.07 -15.02
CA ASP A 762 -22.74 -32.09 -14.16
C ASP A 762 -21.73 -33.05 -13.48
N LEU A 763 -20.72 -33.53 -14.21
CA LEU A 763 -19.68 -34.39 -13.63
C LEU A 763 -18.86 -33.67 -12.56
N HIS A 764 -18.51 -32.39 -12.75
CA HIS A 764 -17.78 -31.63 -11.75
C HIS A 764 -18.67 -31.34 -10.54
N TYR A 765 -19.94 -31.00 -10.74
CA TYR A 765 -20.91 -30.82 -9.66
C TYR A 765 -21.08 -32.10 -8.82
N LYS A 766 -21.22 -33.26 -9.48
CA LYS A 766 -21.25 -34.56 -8.80
C LYS A 766 -19.96 -34.87 -8.06
N ALA A 767 -18.79 -34.51 -8.61
CA ALA A 767 -17.52 -34.67 -7.93
C ALA A 767 -17.39 -33.74 -6.71
N MET A 768 -17.94 -32.52 -6.76
CA MET A 768 -18.00 -31.60 -5.61
C MET A 768 -18.93 -32.11 -4.50
N ALA A 769 -20.07 -32.68 -4.88
CA ALA A 769 -21.04 -33.26 -3.96
C ALA A 769 -20.67 -34.69 -3.51
N HIS A 770 -19.58 -35.25 -4.04
CA HIS A 770 -19.16 -36.60 -3.73
C HIS A 770 -18.76 -36.73 -2.26
N ASP A 771 -19.19 -37.81 -1.62
CA ASP A 771 -18.85 -38.07 -0.22
C ASP A 771 -17.33 -38.05 -0.05
N ARG A 772 -16.85 -37.30 0.95
CA ARG A 772 -15.42 -37.18 1.30
C ARG A 772 -14.51 -36.62 0.18
N GLY A 773 -15.05 -36.01 -0.87
CA GLY A 773 -14.25 -35.39 -1.95
C GLY A 773 -13.29 -34.31 -1.41
N LEU A 774 -13.80 -33.43 -0.55
CA LEU A 774 -12.99 -32.41 0.12
C LEU A 774 -11.88 -33.01 0.99
N PHE A 775 -12.18 -34.09 1.71
CA PHE A 775 -11.22 -34.80 2.55
C PHE A 775 -10.08 -35.40 1.72
N ARG A 776 -10.40 -36.10 0.62
CA ARG A 776 -9.41 -36.64 -0.33
C ARG A 776 -8.48 -35.55 -0.88
N LYS A 777 -9.05 -34.40 -1.24
CA LYS A 777 -8.29 -33.24 -1.74
C LYS A 777 -7.37 -32.65 -0.69
N LYS A 778 -7.85 -32.40 0.53
CA LYS A 778 -7.03 -31.90 1.65
C LYS A 778 -5.86 -32.84 1.95
N MET A 779 -6.14 -34.15 1.99
CA MET A 779 -5.11 -35.18 2.18
C MET A 779 -4.01 -35.12 1.13
N TYR A 780 -4.37 -35.01 -0.15
CA TYR A 780 -3.40 -34.81 -1.22
C TYR A 780 -2.61 -33.51 -1.08
N GLN A 781 -3.29 -32.38 -0.83
CA GLN A 781 -2.65 -31.07 -0.69
C GLN A 781 -1.58 -31.06 0.40
N HIS A 782 -1.89 -31.59 1.58
CA HIS A 782 -0.93 -31.66 2.69
C HIS A 782 0.18 -32.70 2.51
N ALA A 783 -0.04 -33.73 1.68
CA ALA A 783 1.00 -34.72 1.36
C ALA A 783 2.02 -34.21 0.34
N VAL A 784 1.64 -33.27 -0.53
CA VAL A 784 2.51 -32.68 -1.57
C VAL A 784 3.19 -31.39 -1.08
N GLU A 785 2.68 -30.79 -0.01
CA GLU A 785 3.21 -29.56 0.58
C GLU A 785 4.69 -29.68 0.99
N PRO A 786 5.52 -28.67 0.68
CA PRO A 786 6.91 -28.63 1.14
C PRO A 786 7.00 -28.68 2.66
N TRP A 787 7.97 -29.43 3.20
CA TRP A 787 8.32 -29.38 4.61
C TRP A 787 8.71 -27.97 5.05
N GLU A 788 7.85 -27.39 5.88
CA GLU A 788 8.00 -26.04 6.40
C GLU A 788 8.12 -25.96 7.93
N GLY A 789 8.36 -27.09 8.60
CA GLY A 789 8.44 -27.16 10.06
C GLY A 789 7.08 -27.35 10.73
N ASN A 790 6.05 -27.78 9.98
CA ASN A 790 4.75 -28.14 10.51
C ASN A 790 4.32 -29.51 9.94
N SER A 791 4.03 -30.48 10.81
CA SER A 791 3.61 -31.85 10.45
C SER A 791 2.14 -32.15 10.80
N ILE A 792 1.43 -31.19 11.41
CA ILE A 792 0.20 -31.45 12.16
C ILE A 792 -0.96 -31.75 11.23
N LEU A 793 -1.19 -30.93 10.20
CA LEU A 793 -2.36 -31.09 9.31
C LEU A 793 -2.41 -32.45 8.62
N LEU A 794 -1.28 -32.91 8.06
CA LEU A 794 -1.23 -34.24 7.43
C LEU A 794 -1.48 -35.36 8.47
N LYS A 795 -0.86 -35.27 9.65
CA LYS A 795 -1.00 -36.26 10.72
C LYS A 795 -2.43 -36.30 11.26
N ALA A 796 -3.05 -35.14 11.49
CA ALA A 796 -4.42 -35.02 11.98
C ALA A 796 -5.43 -35.64 11.01
N ASN A 797 -5.30 -35.34 9.71
CA ASN A 797 -6.16 -35.96 8.70
C ASN A 797 -5.97 -37.49 8.63
N LEU A 798 -4.74 -38.01 8.78
CA LEU A 798 -4.49 -39.45 8.88
C LEU A 798 -5.13 -40.09 10.13
N VAL A 799 -5.09 -39.39 11.27
CA VAL A 799 -5.75 -39.83 12.51
C VAL A 799 -7.26 -39.89 12.32
N MET A 800 -7.87 -38.83 11.77
CA MET A 800 -9.31 -38.79 11.47
C MET A 800 -9.72 -39.95 10.55
N LEU A 801 -8.95 -40.20 9.49
CA LEU A 801 -9.17 -41.33 8.59
C LEU A 801 -9.09 -42.68 9.31
N SER A 802 -8.14 -42.85 10.23
CA SER A 802 -8.01 -44.11 10.98
C SER A 802 -9.18 -44.35 11.94
N LYS A 803 -9.75 -43.29 12.53
CA LYS A 803 -10.94 -43.37 13.41
C LYS A 803 -12.22 -43.65 12.63
N GLU A 804 -12.32 -43.12 11.41
CA GLU A 804 -13.49 -43.27 10.53
C GLU A 804 -13.29 -44.34 9.43
N TRP A 805 -12.31 -45.23 9.60
CA TRP A 805 -11.90 -46.20 8.60
C TRP A 805 -13.03 -47.15 8.22
N ASP A 806 -13.83 -47.61 9.19
CA ASP A 806 -14.95 -48.53 8.95
C ASP A 806 -15.98 -47.91 8.00
N MET A 807 -16.20 -46.60 8.09
CA MET A 807 -17.08 -45.87 7.18
C MET A 807 -16.42 -45.56 5.83
N PHE A 808 -15.09 -45.53 5.78
CA PHE A 808 -14.32 -45.29 4.54
C PHE A 808 -14.15 -46.57 3.72
N ALA A 809 -14.07 -47.73 4.38
CA ALA A 809 -13.91 -49.04 3.76
C ALA A 809 -15.24 -49.68 3.31
N THR A 810 -16.38 -49.24 3.87
CA THR A 810 -17.72 -49.79 3.54
C THR A 810 -18.40 -49.17 2.32
N SER A 811 -17.81 -48.13 1.70
CA SER A 811 -18.29 -47.56 0.44
C SER A 811 -17.96 -48.43 -0.79
N SER A 812 -17.34 -49.59 -0.61
CA SER A 812 -17.20 -50.64 -1.64
C SER A 812 -18.56 -51.30 -1.91
N GLY A 813 -19.47 -50.59 -2.58
CA GLY A 813 -20.83 -51.04 -2.85
C GLY A 813 -20.93 -52.01 -4.02
N SER A 814 -21.07 -53.30 -3.73
CA SER A 814 -21.77 -54.25 -4.60
C SER A 814 -22.77 -55.04 -3.75
N GLU A 815 -24.06 -54.91 -4.04
CA GLU A 815 -25.21 -55.54 -3.36
C GLU A 815 -25.29 -57.08 -3.50
N ASP A 816 -24.18 -57.78 -3.70
CA ASP A 816 -24.17 -59.24 -3.68
C ASP A 816 -23.59 -59.75 -2.35
N ASN A 817 -24.48 -60.36 -1.57
CA ASN A 817 -24.17 -61.20 -0.43
C ASN A 817 -23.14 -62.27 -0.82
N ASP A 818 -21.90 -62.12 -0.37
CA ASP A 818 -21.15 -63.15 0.35
C ASP A 818 -19.73 -62.63 0.69
N GLN A 819 -19.47 -62.49 2.00
CA GLN A 819 -18.14 -62.45 2.64
C GLN A 819 -17.04 -61.62 1.95
N LYS A 820 -17.10 -60.28 2.04
CA LYS A 820 -15.88 -59.44 1.94
C LYS A 820 -15.35 -59.17 3.36
N GLU A 821 -14.16 -59.70 3.66
CA GLU A 821 -13.41 -59.36 4.87
C GLU A 821 -13.19 -57.83 4.92
N ILE A 822 -13.60 -57.19 6.02
CA ILE A 822 -13.31 -55.78 6.27
C ILE A 822 -11.78 -55.65 6.36
N SER A 823 -11.17 -54.99 5.37
CA SER A 823 -9.73 -54.72 5.37
C SER A 823 -9.41 -53.85 6.58
N THR A 824 -8.72 -54.40 7.58
CA THR A 824 -8.20 -53.65 8.73
C THR A 824 -7.38 -52.45 8.27
N CYS A 825 -7.55 -51.30 8.92
CA CYS A 825 -6.82 -50.07 8.57
C CYS A 825 -5.31 -50.35 8.53
N PRO A 826 -4.59 -50.03 7.43
CA PRO A 826 -3.16 -50.30 7.30
C PRO A 826 -2.27 -49.38 8.15
N ILE A 827 -2.88 -48.43 8.86
CA ILE A 827 -2.23 -47.45 9.73
C ILE A 827 -2.86 -47.47 11.12
N SER A 828 -2.06 -47.20 12.13
CA SER A 828 -2.52 -47.02 13.51
C SER A 828 -1.76 -45.86 14.18
N PHE A 829 -2.39 -45.30 15.19
CA PHE A 829 -1.86 -44.22 16.03
C PHE A 829 -2.06 -44.60 17.48
N ASP A 830 -1.17 -44.12 18.34
CA ASP A 830 -1.39 -44.18 19.78
C ASP A 830 -2.53 -43.22 20.15
N GLU A 831 -3.38 -43.61 21.11
CA GLU A 831 -4.59 -42.85 21.45
C GLU A 831 -4.26 -41.47 22.04
N GLN A 832 -3.21 -41.39 22.86
CA GLN A 832 -2.75 -40.14 23.45
C GLN A 832 -2.14 -39.21 22.38
N ASP A 833 -1.32 -39.76 21.48
CA ASP A 833 -0.74 -39.03 20.35
C ASP A 833 -1.81 -38.51 19.36
N ALA A 834 -2.87 -39.31 19.15
CA ALA A 834 -4.00 -38.96 18.30
C ALA A 834 -4.82 -37.80 18.88
N GLU A 835 -5.13 -37.82 20.18
CA GLU A 835 -5.83 -36.72 20.86
C GLU A 835 -5.01 -35.43 20.86
N GLU A 836 -3.71 -35.51 21.16
CA GLU A 836 -2.82 -34.35 21.15
C GLU A 836 -2.73 -33.73 19.75
N THR A 837 -2.62 -34.57 18.70
CA THR A 837 -2.55 -34.09 17.31
C THR A 837 -3.83 -33.35 16.89
N ILE A 838 -5.01 -33.87 17.28
CA ILE A 838 -6.29 -33.19 16.99
C ILE A 838 -6.40 -31.88 17.78
N GLY A 839 -5.98 -31.86 19.05
CA GLY A 839 -5.94 -30.63 19.85
C GLY A 839 -5.11 -29.53 19.20
N LYS A 840 -3.90 -29.87 18.72
CA LYS A 840 -3.04 -28.92 18.02
C LYS A 840 -3.59 -28.47 16.66
N MET A 841 -4.35 -29.31 15.96
CA MET A 841 -5.04 -28.90 14.72
C MET A 841 -6.06 -27.79 15.00
N ILE A 842 -6.83 -27.89 16.08
CA ILE A 842 -7.80 -26.86 16.49
C ILE A 842 -7.07 -25.56 16.86
N GLU A 843 -5.98 -25.67 17.61
CA GLU A 843 -5.13 -24.51 17.96
C GLU A 843 -4.56 -23.84 16.71
N GLN A 844 -4.13 -24.61 15.71
CA GLN A 844 -3.65 -24.09 14.45
C GLN A 844 -4.74 -23.31 13.68
N GLU A 845 -5.97 -23.83 13.62
CA GLU A 845 -7.12 -23.13 13.00
C GLU A 845 -7.44 -21.80 13.72
N ASP A 846 -7.29 -21.75 15.05
CA ASP A 846 -7.44 -20.52 15.83
C ASP A 846 -6.35 -19.49 15.50
N ILE A 847 -5.11 -19.94 15.33
CA ILE A 847 -3.98 -19.08 14.93
C ILE A 847 -4.23 -18.52 13.52
N ASP A 848 -4.66 -19.35 12.58
CA ASP A 848 -4.93 -18.93 11.20
C ASP A 848 -6.01 -17.83 11.15
N ARG A 849 -7.08 -17.99 11.93
CA ARG A 849 -8.14 -16.96 12.06
C ARG A 849 -7.59 -15.64 12.61
N LYS A 850 -6.79 -15.69 13.68
CA LYS A 850 -6.18 -14.49 14.28
C LYS A 850 -5.21 -13.82 13.31
N MET A 851 -4.40 -14.59 12.60
CA MET A 851 -3.44 -14.09 11.62
C MET A 851 -4.13 -13.44 10.43
N GLN A 852 -5.27 -13.98 9.99
CA GLN A 852 -6.08 -13.36 8.94
C GLN A 852 -6.63 -11.99 9.39
N ILE A 853 -7.17 -11.90 10.61
CA ILE A 853 -7.63 -10.62 11.18
C ILE A 853 -6.49 -9.60 11.24
N LEU A 854 -5.30 -10.01 11.67
CA LEU A 854 -4.13 -9.12 11.73
C LEU A 854 -3.71 -8.64 10.33
N ARG A 855 -3.71 -9.52 9.32
CA ARG A 855 -3.41 -9.14 7.94
C ARG A 855 -4.44 -8.17 7.37
N ASP A 856 -5.72 -8.37 7.69
CA ASP A 856 -6.80 -7.48 7.25
C ASP A 856 -6.69 -6.08 7.90
N VAL A 857 -6.29 -6.01 9.19
CA VAL A 857 -6.06 -4.74 9.90
C VAL A 857 -4.85 -3.99 9.35
N ILE A 858 -3.76 -4.69 9.04
CA ILE A 858 -2.54 -4.11 8.46
C ILE A 858 -2.71 -3.86 6.94
N GLU A 859 -3.79 -4.38 6.34
CA GLU A 859 -4.09 -4.35 4.91
C GLU A 859 -2.98 -4.93 4.01
N ILE A 860 -2.37 -6.03 4.46
CA ILE A 860 -1.35 -6.76 3.70
C ILE A 860 -1.89 -8.05 3.11
N SER A 861 -1.32 -8.45 1.99
CA SER A 861 -1.53 -9.79 1.41
C SER A 861 -0.98 -10.91 2.29
N THR A 862 -1.30 -12.16 1.95
CA THR A 862 -0.84 -13.36 2.68
C THR A 862 0.68 -13.51 2.68
N ASP A 863 1.36 -13.07 1.63
CA ASP A 863 2.81 -13.04 1.49
C ASP A 863 3.45 -11.76 2.07
N GLY A 864 2.66 -10.85 2.63
CA GLY A 864 3.15 -9.62 3.28
C GLY A 864 3.46 -8.47 2.31
N TRP A 865 2.98 -8.55 1.07
CA TRP A 865 3.05 -7.45 0.09
C TRP A 865 2.07 -6.34 0.46
N ALA A 866 2.55 -5.10 0.46
CA ALA A 866 1.77 -3.86 0.58
C ALA A 866 2.04 -2.96 -0.64
N SER A 867 1.04 -2.22 -1.10
CA SER A 867 1.22 -1.22 -2.15
C SER A 867 2.07 -0.05 -1.65
N HIS A 868 2.79 0.63 -2.54
CA HIS A 868 3.66 1.75 -2.16
C HIS A 868 2.91 2.85 -1.39
N GLN A 869 1.66 3.13 -1.78
CA GLN A 869 0.83 4.16 -1.13
C GLN A 869 0.50 3.85 0.33
N ARG A 870 0.46 2.57 0.70
CA ARG A 870 0.05 2.11 2.03
C ARG A 870 1.18 1.46 2.82
N TYR A 871 2.37 1.36 2.25
CA TYR A 871 3.47 0.67 2.90
C TYR A 871 3.87 1.32 4.22
N ASP A 872 3.98 2.65 4.26
CA ASP A 872 4.34 3.37 5.49
C ASP A 872 3.26 3.21 6.57
N ASP A 873 1.98 3.22 6.18
CA ASP A 873 0.84 2.98 7.08
C ASP A 873 0.86 1.53 7.61
N ALA A 874 1.08 0.54 6.74
CA ALA A 874 1.19 -0.87 7.13
C ALA A 874 2.37 -1.11 8.08
N VAL A 875 3.51 -0.45 7.86
CA VAL A 875 4.67 -0.49 8.77
C VAL A 875 4.33 0.16 10.11
N ALA A 876 3.63 1.29 10.12
CA ALA A 876 3.21 1.96 11.35
C ALA A 876 2.25 1.08 12.16
N GLU A 877 1.26 0.47 11.51
CA GLU A 877 0.26 -0.39 12.16
C GLU A 877 0.89 -1.68 12.69
N ALA A 878 1.77 -2.33 11.90
CA ALA A 878 2.53 -3.48 12.36
C ALA A 878 3.41 -3.16 13.59
N ASN A 879 4.00 -1.95 13.63
CA ASN A 879 4.74 -1.47 14.80
C ASN A 879 3.81 -1.15 15.99
N HIS A 880 2.61 -0.65 15.74
CA HIS A 880 1.62 -0.41 16.80
C HIS A 880 1.18 -1.73 17.47
N ILE A 881 0.84 -2.73 16.65
CA ILE A 881 0.49 -4.08 17.11
C ILE A 881 1.66 -4.70 17.91
N LYS A 882 2.91 -4.47 17.47
CA LYS A 882 4.10 -4.88 18.21
C LYS A 882 4.13 -4.27 19.62
N VAL A 883 3.95 -2.96 19.74
CA VAL A 883 4.00 -2.26 21.04
C VAL A 883 2.89 -2.76 21.97
N GLN A 884 1.69 -2.98 21.43
CA GLN A 884 0.58 -3.55 22.18
C GLN A 884 0.92 -4.97 22.67
N ALA A 885 1.37 -5.86 21.79
CA ALA A 885 1.73 -7.24 22.12
C ALA A 885 2.79 -7.31 23.24
N LEU A 886 3.82 -6.46 23.19
CA LEU A 886 4.85 -6.38 24.23
C LEU A 886 4.32 -5.86 25.57
N SER A 887 3.28 -5.02 25.56
CA SER A 887 2.65 -4.52 26.78
C SER A 887 1.82 -5.61 27.50
N TYR A 888 1.22 -6.53 26.75
CA TYR A 888 0.43 -7.65 27.29
C TYR A 888 1.30 -8.82 27.79
N ALA A 889 2.57 -8.90 27.40
CA ALA A 889 3.46 -9.96 27.85
C ALA A 889 3.84 -9.79 29.34
N GLU A 890 3.33 -10.72 30.16
CA GLU A 890 3.47 -10.70 31.63
C GLU A 890 4.86 -11.16 32.13
N SER A 891 5.57 -11.99 31.37
CA SER A 891 6.88 -12.55 31.76
C SER A 891 8.03 -12.00 30.90
N GLU A 892 9.22 -11.94 31.49
CA GLU A 892 10.44 -11.49 30.80
C GLU A 892 10.84 -12.45 29.65
N LEU A 893 10.61 -13.75 29.84
CA LEU A 893 10.75 -14.76 28.78
C LEU A 893 9.70 -14.56 27.69
N GLY A 894 8.44 -14.30 28.05
CA GLY A 894 7.36 -14.01 27.11
C GLY A 894 7.65 -12.79 26.25
N ARG A 895 8.09 -11.67 26.86
CA ARG A 895 8.51 -10.46 26.12
C ARG A 895 9.63 -10.74 25.13
N LYS A 896 10.63 -11.53 25.54
CA LYS A 896 11.74 -11.91 24.66
C LYS A 896 11.25 -12.75 23.47
N MET A 897 10.42 -13.77 23.72
CA MET A 897 9.87 -14.61 22.66
C MET A 897 8.95 -13.83 21.71
N THR A 898 8.12 -12.92 22.23
CA THR A 898 7.26 -12.06 21.40
C THR A 898 8.08 -11.14 20.49
N ASP A 899 9.21 -10.60 20.94
CA ASP A 899 10.09 -9.77 20.10
C ASP A 899 10.86 -10.62 19.07
N ASP A 900 11.43 -11.76 19.49
CA ASP A 900 12.23 -12.67 18.67
C ASP A 900 11.38 -13.48 17.66
N HIS A 901 10.06 -13.63 17.88
CA HIS A 901 9.14 -14.42 17.05
C HIS A 901 7.94 -13.64 16.47
N ARG A 902 8.00 -12.30 16.42
CA ARG A 902 6.97 -11.41 15.83
C ARG A 902 6.44 -11.84 14.44
N PRO A 903 5.13 -11.94 14.20
CA PRO A 903 4.57 -12.47 12.94
C PRO A 903 5.01 -11.78 11.64
N PHE A 904 5.25 -10.45 11.68
CA PHE A 904 5.57 -9.64 10.48
C PHE A 904 6.98 -9.02 10.52
N GLY A 905 7.94 -9.68 11.16
CA GLY A 905 9.32 -9.24 11.17
C GLY A 905 10.21 -10.05 10.25
N ASP A 906 11.33 -9.45 9.82
CA ASP A 906 12.41 -10.18 9.15
C ASP A 906 12.85 -11.42 9.95
N PHE A 907 13.17 -12.51 9.25
CA PHE A 907 13.68 -13.75 9.83
C PHE A 907 14.47 -14.58 8.81
N ASP A 908 15.36 -15.43 9.32
CA ASP A 908 16.07 -16.41 8.50
C ASP A 908 15.14 -17.58 8.12
N GLU A 909 14.75 -17.64 6.85
CA GLU A 909 13.89 -18.69 6.29
C GLU A 909 14.57 -20.06 6.23
N GLU A 910 15.92 -20.10 6.22
CA GLU A 910 16.69 -21.34 6.18
C GLU A 910 16.99 -21.92 7.58
N GLY A 911 16.68 -21.16 8.64
CA GLY A 911 16.81 -21.60 10.04
C GLY A 911 18.26 -21.85 10.49
N GLN A 912 19.23 -21.12 9.92
CA GLN A 912 20.66 -21.21 10.24
C GLN A 912 21.06 -20.41 11.49
N SER A 913 20.28 -19.40 11.88
CA SER A 913 20.51 -18.58 13.09
C SER A 913 19.86 -19.14 14.36
#